data_AF-A0A834EZK3-F1
#
_entry.id   AF-A0A834EZK3-F1
#
_cell.length_a   1.000
_cell.length_b   1.000
_cell.length_c   1.000
_cell.angle_alpha   90.00
_cell.angle_beta   90.00
_cell.angle_gamma   90.00
#
_symmetry.space_group_name_H-M   'P 1'
#
loop_
_entity.id
_entity.type
_entity.pdbx_description
1 polymer ?
#
loop_
_entity_poly.entity_id
_entity_poly.type
_entity_poly.pdbx_seq_one_letter_code
_entity_poly.pdbx_strand_id
1 'polypeptide(L)'
;MDRAALSGDWREVRDFYLTTFESFIEINAAFKREANGLFNTIEDSGVNAKFVNAVYDALLSTPQDIQKSVLKGIINSLLREWKGPRTKDDLRAYFILLQNPQYSSTNTYVIYAHLLRQIAALSEADHHFLVHWLKRLSARRFRQLVERLLQFISTRLFPADPDELPPSSKCSWWIPSATKVLSLFNAANSVSSPPIMPFTDFYNITLDHIDFMEEYRTWQNYGNSNRFSFCQFPFILSTVVKKAIIQKDSEQQMISQARQSLVSKVSRRQRVDMNLLFLNIKVRRAQLLSDSLDELTRKRCDLKKKLRVTFVGEAGLDMGGLTKEWFLLLVRQIFHTDYGMFTYMKDSRCHWFSSWKCDNYSEFQLVGTLMGLAVYNSIALDIHFPLYCYRKLLSPPTVPCDQNAFVGMATATLEDLQQVMPELAHGLGELLSYEGNVEEDFYLTFQISQEEMGIMKSYNLKPGGDKIPVTKQNRKEYVQLYVDFLLNKSIYKQFAAFYHGFHSVCASDALMLLRPEEVEMLVCGSPELDMSALQKAAQYEGYNKADTTVRCFWEVVLAFPLELQKKLLHFATGSDRVPVGGMADLNFKISKIDVPTDWLPVSHTCFNQICLPPYRTRKELKHKLTIAISNAEGFGLE
;
A
#
# COMPACT_ATOMS: atom_id res chain seq x y z
N MET A 1 5.21 41.02 19.76
CA MET A 1 5.40 39.78 20.55
C MET A 1 6.57 39.90 21.50
N ASP A 2 7.83 39.93 21.04
CA ASP A 2 9.01 39.97 21.94
C ASP A 2 8.99 41.15 22.92
N ARG A 3 8.58 42.34 22.44
CA ARG A 3 8.37 43.52 23.29
C ARG A 3 7.33 43.29 24.38
N ALA A 4 6.19 42.67 24.05
CA ALA A 4 5.11 42.39 24.98
C ALA A 4 5.49 41.30 26.01
N ALA A 5 6.27 40.30 25.58
CA ALA A 5 6.80 39.28 26.47
C ALA A 5 7.80 39.86 27.48
N LEU A 6 8.62 40.83 27.07
CA LEU A 6 9.58 41.51 27.94
C LEU A 6 8.91 42.56 28.85
N SER A 7 7.91 43.30 28.36
CA SER A 7 7.26 44.38 29.10
C SER A 7 6.07 43.94 29.95
N GLY A 8 5.48 42.78 29.63
CA GLY A 8 4.20 42.34 30.19
C GLY A 8 2.97 43.08 29.64
N ASP A 9 3.14 44.08 28.76
CA ASP A 9 2.02 44.80 28.14
C ASP A 9 1.60 44.11 26.84
N TRP A 10 0.45 43.45 26.89
CA TRP A 10 -0.10 42.68 25.77
C TRP A 10 -1.17 43.42 24.98
N ARG A 11 -1.43 44.72 25.23
CA ARG A 11 -2.53 45.46 24.59
C ARG A 11 -2.50 45.42 23.05
N GLU A 12 -1.40 45.81 22.44
CA GLU A 12 -1.27 45.82 20.97
C GLU A 12 -1.42 44.41 20.37
N VAL A 13 -0.87 43.41 21.05
CA VAL A 13 -0.97 42.00 20.62
C VAL A 13 -2.42 41.53 20.69
N ARG A 14 -3.09 41.82 21.81
CA ARG A 14 -4.49 41.47 22.01
C ARG A 14 -5.38 42.12 20.95
N ASP A 15 -5.19 43.41 20.68
CA ASP A 15 -5.99 44.15 19.72
C ASP A 15 -5.77 43.59 18.30
N PHE A 16 -4.52 43.26 17.93
CA PHE A 16 -4.22 42.58 16.67
C PHE A 16 -4.98 41.25 16.51
N TYR A 17 -4.92 40.37 17.51
CA TYR A 17 -5.60 39.07 17.45
C TYR A 17 -7.13 39.20 17.45
N LEU A 18 -7.67 40.13 18.22
CA LEU A 18 -9.10 40.41 18.27
C LEU A 18 -9.63 40.87 16.91
N THR A 19 -8.99 41.88 16.31
CA THR A 19 -9.39 42.39 15.00
C THR A 19 -9.22 41.32 13.92
N THR A 20 -8.05 40.67 13.87
CA THR A 20 -7.73 39.69 12.81
C THR A 20 -8.72 38.54 12.75
N PHE A 21 -9.15 38.00 13.89
CA PHE A 21 -10.02 36.83 13.96
C PHE A 21 -11.50 37.18 14.19
N GLU A 22 -11.89 38.45 14.08
CA GLU A 22 -13.27 38.89 14.26
C GLU A 22 -14.19 38.38 13.15
N SER A 23 -13.71 38.34 11.92
CA SER A 23 -14.48 37.88 10.74
C SER A 23 -13.59 37.31 9.64
N PHE A 24 -14.19 36.61 8.68
CA PHE A 24 -13.45 36.13 7.49
C PHE A 24 -12.87 37.27 6.67
N ILE A 25 -13.49 38.46 6.67
CA ILE A 25 -13.00 39.64 5.95
C ILE A 25 -11.68 40.08 6.58
N GLU A 26 -11.62 40.20 7.90
CA GLU A 26 -10.42 40.61 8.63
C GLU A 26 -9.30 39.57 8.53
N ILE A 27 -9.64 38.27 8.56
CA ILE A 27 -8.67 37.19 8.33
C ILE A 27 -8.02 37.36 6.95
N ASN A 28 -8.83 37.61 5.91
CA ASN A 28 -8.29 37.83 4.57
C ASN A 28 -7.49 39.12 4.49
N ALA A 29 -7.95 40.22 5.09
CA ALA A 29 -7.24 41.49 5.12
C ALA A 29 -5.85 41.37 5.78
N ALA A 30 -5.74 40.59 6.86
CA ALA A 30 -4.49 40.41 7.59
C ALA A 30 -3.50 39.47 6.88
N PHE A 31 -4.00 38.39 6.26
CA PHE A 31 -3.13 37.30 5.77
C PHE A 31 -2.95 37.25 4.24
N LYS A 32 -3.72 38.02 3.47
CA LYS A 32 -3.52 38.10 2.00
C LYS A 32 -2.31 38.97 1.68
N ARG A 33 -1.45 38.51 0.76
CA ARG A 33 -0.23 39.24 0.36
C ARG A 33 -0.52 40.59 -0.28
N GLU A 34 -1.57 40.67 -1.09
CA GLU A 34 -2.01 41.92 -1.73
C GLU A 34 -3.53 42.02 -1.60
N ALA A 35 -4.02 43.13 -1.04
CA ALA A 35 -5.45 43.34 -0.80
C ALA A 35 -6.29 43.16 -2.09
N ASN A 36 -5.82 43.74 -3.21
CA ASN A 36 -6.53 43.74 -4.49
C ASN A 36 -6.05 42.65 -5.47
N GLY A 37 -5.14 41.77 -5.05
CA GLY A 37 -4.62 40.70 -5.93
C GLY A 37 -5.71 39.69 -6.29
N LEU A 38 -5.85 39.41 -7.59
CA LEU A 38 -6.78 38.43 -8.17
C LEU A 38 -6.22 36.99 -8.04
N PHE A 39 -5.90 36.54 -6.84
CA PHE A 39 -5.34 35.20 -6.58
C PHE A 39 -6.38 34.07 -6.66
N ASN A 40 -7.28 34.11 -7.65
CA ASN A 40 -8.41 33.18 -7.75
C ASN A 40 -8.05 31.90 -8.51
N THR A 41 -6.79 31.48 -8.45
CA THR A 41 -6.29 30.29 -9.14
C THR A 41 -5.99 29.17 -8.15
N ILE A 42 -5.99 27.94 -8.66
CA ILE A 42 -5.55 26.77 -7.89
C ILE A 42 -4.05 26.84 -7.58
N GLU A 43 -3.28 27.55 -8.40
CA GLU A 43 -1.82 27.64 -8.26
C GLU A 43 -1.41 28.50 -7.06
N ASP A 44 -2.17 29.56 -6.73
CA ASP A 44 -1.80 30.48 -5.68
C ASP A 44 -3.01 30.93 -4.86
N SER A 45 -2.98 30.63 -3.56
CA SER A 45 -4.01 31.08 -2.62
C SER A 45 -3.92 32.56 -2.28
N GLY A 46 -2.82 33.25 -2.60
CA GLY A 46 -2.57 34.64 -2.21
C GLY A 46 -2.23 34.81 -0.74
N VAL A 47 -2.25 33.74 0.07
CA VAL A 47 -2.00 33.80 1.52
C VAL A 47 -0.51 33.90 1.83
N ASN A 48 -0.13 34.82 2.71
CA ASN A 48 1.22 34.94 3.23
C ASN A 48 1.49 33.83 4.27
N ALA A 49 1.87 32.65 3.78
CA ALA A 49 2.11 31.47 4.63
C ALA A 49 3.16 31.72 5.72
N LYS A 50 4.21 32.51 5.44
CA LYS A 50 5.24 32.87 6.45
C LYS A 50 4.62 33.66 7.59
N PHE A 51 3.76 34.63 7.27
CA PHE A 51 3.09 35.45 8.27
C PHE A 51 2.05 34.64 9.06
N VAL A 52 1.24 33.81 8.40
CA VAL A 52 0.31 32.87 9.07
C VAL A 52 1.05 31.99 10.08
N ASN A 53 2.18 31.41 9.67
CA ASN A 53 3.00 30.58 10.54
C ASN A 53 3.52 31.35 11.76
N ALA A 54 4.06 32.55 11.54
CA ALA A 54 4.59 33.38 12.62
C ALA A 54 3.50 33.78 13.64
N VAL A 55 2.31 34.16 13.15
CA VAL A 55 1.17 34.49 14.02
C VAL A 55 0.73 33.26 14.81
N TYR A 56 0.53 32.11 14.16
CA TYR A 56 0.07 30.93 14.88
C TYR A 56 1.10 30.32 15.83
N ASP A 57 2.39 30.30 15.50
CA ASP A 57 3.43 29.83 16.41
C ASP A 57 3.51 30.71 17.66
N ALA A 58 3.30 32.02 17.50
CA ALA A 58 3.31 32.96 18.61
C ALA A 58 2.04 32.86 19.48
N LEU A 59 0.89 32.45 18.93
CA LEU A 59 -0.39 32.40 19.64
C LEU A 59 -0.34 31.56 20.92
N LEU A 60 0.32 30.40 20.90
CA LEU A 60 0.40 29.52 22.08
C LEU A 60 1.23 30.13 23.22
N SER A 61 2.11 31.09 22.92
CA SER A 61 2.90 31.83 23.92
C SER A 61 2.18 33.04 24.51
N THR A 62 0.98 33.38 24.00
CA THR A 62 0.19 34.52 24.51
C THR A 62 -0.59 34.16 25.77
N PRO A 63 -0.97 35.14 26.61
CA PRO A 63 -1.89 34.96 27.72
C PRO A 63 -3.20 34.25 27.34
N GLN A 64 -3.76 33.47 28.28
CA GLN A 64 -4.95 32.65 28.04
C GLN A 64 -6.20 33.45 27.61
N ASP A 65 -6.34 34.69 28.06
CA ASP A 65 -7.43 35.58 27.66
C ASP A 65 -7.38 35.93 26.17
N ILE A 66 -6.19 36.14 25.61
CA ILE A 66 -5.99 36.36 24.16
C ILE A 66 -6.33 35.08 23.39
N GLN A 67 -5.82 33.94 23.85
CA GLN A 67 -6.11 32.64 23.26
C GLN A 67 -7.62 32.35 23.21
N LYS A 68 -8.36 32.60 24.31
CA LYS A 68 -9.81 32.44 24.37
C LYS A 68 -10.54 33.43 23.45
N SER A 69 -10.03 34.65 23.34
CA SER A 69 -10.59 35.70 22.49
C SER A 69 -10.52 35.34 21.00
N VAL A 70 -9.40 34.76 20.55
CA VAL A 70 -9.24 34.22 19.18
C VAL A 70 -10.29 33.14 18.92
N LEU A 71 -10.44 32.17 19.83
CA LEU A 71 -11.44 31.11 19.69
C LEU A 71 -12.88 31.65 19.63
N LYS A 72 -13.19 32.69 20.43
CA LYS A 72 -14.50 33.36 20.39
C LYS A 72 -14.75 34.05 19.05
N GLY A 73 -13.76 34.73 18.48
CA GLY A 73 -13.85 35.33 17.14
C GLY A 73 -14.12 34.29 16.06
N ILE A 74 -13.43 33.14 16.14
CA ILE A 74 -13.65 32.01 15.24
C ILE A 74 -15.07 31.44 15.38
N ILE A 75 -15.56 31.22 16.61
CA ILE A 75 -16.94 30.77 16.86
C ILE A 75 -17.94 31.72 16.21
N ASN A 76 -17.79 33.03 16.46
CA ASN A 76 -18.69 34.03 15.90
C ASN A 76 -18.68 34.02 14.36
N SER A 77 -17.51 33.79 13.75
CA SER A 77 -17.37 33.66 12.31
C SER A 77 -18.04 32.39 11.75
N LEU A 78 -17.92 31.26 12.46
CA LEU A 78 -18.48 29.98 12.05
C LEU A 78 -20.00 29.86 12.27
N LEU A 79 -20.55 30.59 13.25
CA LEU A 79 -21.98 30.59 13.58
C LEU A 79 -22.83 31.44 12.63
N ARG A 80 -22.23 32.33 11.83
CA ARG A 80 -22.98 33.13 10.85
C ARG A 80 -23.57 32.20 9.78
N GLU A 81 -24.90 32.08 9.77
CA GLU A 81 -25.63 31.36 8.71
C GLU A 81 -25.33 31.99 7.35
N TRP A 82 -24.75 31.22 6.44
CA TRP A 82 -24.46 31.67 5.08
C TRP A 82 -25.40 30.97 4.10
N LYS A 83 -26.14 31.75 3.29
CA LYS A 83 -27.15 31.25 2.34
C LYS A 83 -26.77 31.42 0.87
N GLY A 84 -25.49 31.62 0.54
CA GLY A 84 -24.99 31.78 -0.84
C GLY A 84 -23.79 30.89 -1.20
N PRO A 85 -23.31 30.92 -2.46
CA PRO A 85 -22.04 30.27 -2.81
C PRO A 85 -20.89 30.88 -2.03
N ARG A 86 -19.90 30.06 -1.67
CA ARG A 86 -18.70 30.54 -0.96
C ARG A 86 -17.78 31.26 -1.94
N THR A 87 -17.25 32.39 -1.51
CA THR A 87 -16.24 33.15 -2.24
C THR A 87 -14.85 32.53 -2.07
N LYS A 88 -13.89 32.91 -2.91
CA LYS A 88 -12.49 32.46 -2.73
C LYS A 88 -11.85 33.03 -1.48
N ASP A 89 -12.30 34.17 -0.98
CA ASP A 89 -11.91 34.70 0.32
C ASP A 89 -12.44 33.83 1.47
N ASP A 90 -13.65 33.28 1.37
CA ASP A 90 -14.13 32.31 2.36
C ASP A 90 -13.24 31.06 2.40
N LEU A 91 -12.82 30.55 1.23
CA LEU A 91 -11.91 29.41 1.17
C LEU A 91 -10.54 29.71 1.80
N ARG A 92 -9.99 30.91 1.57
CA ARG A 92 -8.75 31.35 2.21
C ARG A 92 -8.91 31.42 3.72
N ALA A 93 -10.03 31.95 4.22
CA ALA A 93 -10.32 31.98 5.65
C ALA A 93 -10.37 30.56 6.23
N TYR A 94 -11.05 29.61 5.59
CA TYR A 94 -11.03 28.20 6.01
C TYR A 94 -9.62 27.60 5.99
N PHE A 95 -8.86 27.84 4.92
CA PHE A 95 -7.48 27.38 4.78
C PHE A 95 -6.56 27.93 5.88
N ILE A 96 -6.74 29.18 6.28
CA ILE A 96 -6.00 29.81 7.39
C ILE A 96 -6.46 29.21 8.73
N LEU A 97 -7.77 29.21 9.00
CA LEU A 97 -8.33 28.74 10.26
C LEU A 97 -7.99 27.28 10.56
N LEU A 98 -7.98 26.41 9.54
CA LEU A 98 -7.60 25.00 9.67
C LEU A 98 -6.20 24.81 10.30
N GLN A 99 -5.33 25.80 10.14
CA GLN A 99 -3.95 25.76 10.63
C GLN A 99 -3.82 26.12 12.11
N ASN A 100 -4.87 26.65 12.77
CA ASN A 100 -4.80 27.12 14.16
C ASN A 100 -4.32 26.02 15.14
N PRO A 101 -3.19 26.22 15.86
CA PRO A 101 -2.60 25.21 16.73
C PRO A 101 -3.39 24.94 18.01
N GLN A 102 -4.32 25.82 18.40
CA GLN A 102 -5.16 25.63 19.59
C GLN A 102 -6.04 24.37 19.51
N TYR A 103 -6.35 23.91 18.29
CA TYR A 103 -7.10 22.68 18.01
C TYR A 103 -6.40 21.39 18.42
N SER A 104 -5.19 21.47 18.98
CA SER A 104 -4.50 20.32 19.56
C SER A 104 -5.03 19.94 20.95
N SER A 105 -5.84 20.80 21.59
CA SER A 105 -6.45 20.57 22.91
C SER A 105 -7.91 20.13 22.80
N THR A 106 -8.31 19.11 23.56
CA THR A 106 -9.68 18.56 23.64
C THR A 106 -10.74 19.63 23.94
N ASN A 107 -10.41 20.61 24.79
CA ASN A 107 -11.28 21.75 25.12
C ASN A 107 -11.75 22.57 23.91
N THR A 108 -11.03 22.49 22.79
CA THR A 108 -11.34 23.25 21.57
C THR A 108 -12.02 22.40 20.48
N TYR A 109 -12.23 21.11 20.74
CA TYR A 109 -12.70 20.15 19.73
C TYR A 109 -14.11 20.46 19.22
N VAL A 110 -14.97 21.06 20.02
CA VAL A 110 -16.29 21.52 19.56
C VAL A 110 -16.14 22.55 18.44
N ILE A 111 -15.27 23.55 18.63
CA ILE A 111 -15.00 24.60 17.65
C ILE A 111 -14.36 23.98 16.40
N TYR A 112 -13.39 23.08 16.61
CA TYR A 112 -12.72 22.41 15.52
C TYR A 112 -13.68 21.55 14.69
N ALA A 113 -14.56 20.79 15.33
CA ALA A 113 -15.58 20.01 14.66
C ALA A 113 -16.47 20.88 13.77
N HIS A 114 -16.95 22.03 14.27
CA HIS A 114 -17.77 22.94 13.48
C HIS A 114 -17.03 23.50 12.26
N LEU A 115 -15.74 23.83 12.39
CA LEU A 115 -14.89 24.21 11.26
C LEU A 115 -14.81 23.09 10.23
N LEU A 116 -14.49 21.86 10.67
CA LEU A 116 -14.36 20.69 9.81
C LEU A 116 -15.66 20.38 9.08
N ARG A 117 -16.81 20.54 9.74
CA ARG A 117 -18.13 20.36 9.13
C ARG A 117 -18.38 21.35 7.99
N GLN A 118 -18.02 22.62 8.18
CA GLN A 118 -18.16 23.64 7.13
C GLN A 118 -17.25 23.33 5.93
N ILE A 119 -16.00 22.92 6.18
CA ILE A 119 -15.06 22.52 5.11
C ILE A 119 -15.55 21.26 4.39
N ALA A 120 -16.03 20.25 5.11
CA ALA A 120 -16.54 19.01 4.53
C ALA A 120 -17.78 19.23 3.66
N ALA A 121 -18.59 20.25 3.95
CA ALA A 121 -19.80 20.60 3.22
C ALA A 121 -19.56 21.52 2.00
N LEU A 122 -18.32 21.91 1.71
CA LEU A 122 -17.97 22.68 0.51
C LEU A 122 -18.23 21.88 -0.77
N SER A 123 -18.36 22.59 -1.89
CA SER A 123 -18.52 21.98 -3.21
C SER A 123 -17.24 21.26 -3.65
N GLU A 124 -17.36 20.26 -4.53
CA GLU A 124 -16.20 19.55 -5.13
C GLU A 124 -15.25 20.53 -5.85
N ALA A 125 -15.80 21.59 -6.48
CA ALA A 125 -15.00 22.65 -7.09
C ALA A 125 -14.17 23.40 -6.04
N ASP A 126 -14.72 23.70 -4.87
CA ASP A 126 -13.98 24.38 -3.79
C ASP A 126 -12.98 23.46 -3.09
N HIS A 127 -13.31 22.17 -2.94
CA HIS A 127 -12.36 21.16 -2.49
C HIS A 127 -11.15 21.08 -3.42
N HIS A 128 -11.34 21.17 -4.74
CA HIS A 128 -10.24 21.20 -5.71
C HIS A 128 -9.27 22.37 -5.44
N PHE A 129 -9.77 23.58 -5.13
CA PHE A 129 -8.90 24.70 -4.73
C PHE A 129 -8.15 24.39 -3.43
N LEU A 130 -8.85 23.90 -2.40
CA LEU A 130 -8.21 23.59 -1.12
C LEU A 130 -7.11 22.52 -1.26
N VAL A 131 -7.35 21.47 -2.05
CA VAL A 131 -6.35 20.42 -2.34
C VAL A 131 -5.07 21.01 -2.92
N HIS A 132 -5.19 21.87 -3.92
CA HIS A 132 -4.02 22.51 -4.55
C HIS A 132 -3.31 23.51 -3.62
N TRP A 133 -4.04 24.21 -2.77
CA TRP A 133 -3.43 25.12 -1.78
C TRP A 133 -2.76 24.36 -0.63
N LEU A 134 -3.36 23.27 -0.14
CA LEU A 134 -2.78 22.38 0.88
C LEU A 134 -1.47 21.76 0.39
N LYS A 135 -1.40 21.39 -0.89
CA LYS A 135 -0.17 20.88 -1.52
C LYS A 135 1.03 21.83 -1.41
N ARG A 136 0.80 23.15 -1.29
CA ARG A 136 1.87 24.15 -1.18
C ARG A 136 2.36 24.38 0.26
N LEU A 137 1.75 23.74 1.26
CA LEU A 137 2.24 23.81 2.64
C LEU A 137 3.61 23.14 2.76
N SER A 138 4.46 23.63 3.68
CA SER A 138 5.69 22.93 4.02
C SER A 138 5.39 21.54 4.59
N ALA A 139 6.21 20.53 4.27
CA ALA A 139 6.00 19.15 4.74
C ALA A 139 5.81 19.05 6.26
N ARG A 140 6.56 19.83 7.06
CA ARG A 140 6.41 19.91 8.52
C ARG A 140 4.99 20.32 8.93
N ARG A 141 4.47 21.41 8.36
CA ARG A 141 3.11 21.90 8.67
C ARG A 141 2.05 20.94 8.20
N PHE A 142 2.19 20.43 6.98
CA PHE A 142 1.26 19.46 6.42
C PHE A 142 1.11 18.24 7.34
N ARG A 143 2.23 17.66 7.78
CA ARG A 143 2.25 16.54 8.74
C ARG A 143 1.58 16.90 10.07
N GLN A 144 1.88 18.05 10.67
CA GLN A 144 1.24 18.50 11.92
C GLN A 144 -0.29 18.60 11.82
N LEU A 145 -0.83 18.99 10.66
CA LEU A 145 -2.28 19.09 10.45
C LEU A 145 -2.92 17.72 10.27
N VAL A 146 -2.25 16.82 9.55
CA VAL A 146 -2.67 15.42 9.41
C VAL A 146 -2.70 14.72 10.77
N GLU A 147 -1.61 14.82 11.55
CA GLU A 147 -1.53 14.28 12.92
C GLU A 147 -2.65 14.81 13.82
N ARG A 148 -2.96 16.12 13.72
CA ARG A 148 -4.06 16.73 14.49
C ARG A 148 -5.43 16.16 14.13
N LEU A 149 -5.70 15.98 12.84
CA LEU A 149 -6.96 15.37 12.36
C LEU A 149 -7.07 13.91 12.83
N LEU A 150 -5.98 13.14 12.73
CA LEU A 150 -5.92 11.76 13.20
C LEU A 150 -6.17 11.69 14.71
N GLN A 151 -5.48 12.53 15.49
CA GLN A 151 -5.65 12.61 16.94
C GLN A 151 -7.08 13.01 17.33
N PHE A 152 -7.69 13.95 16.61
CA PHE A 152 -9.08 14.34 16.82
C PHE A 152 -10.03 13.16 16.59
N ILE A 153 -9.84 12.38 15.52
CA ILE A 153 -10.63 11.17 15.23
C ILE A 153 -10.42 10.12 16.34
N SER A 154 -9.17 9.83 16.71
CA SER A 154 -8.83 8.84 17.73
C SER A 154 -9.42 9.18 19.10
N THR A 155 -9.25 10.42 19.54
CA THR A 155 -9.79 10.90 20.83
C THR A 155 -11.31 10.91 20.83
N ARG A 156 -11.95 11.13 19.67
CA ARG A 156 -13.41 11.07 19.56
C ARG A 156 -13.94 9.64 19.60
N LEU A 157 -13.21 8.67 19.06
CA LEU A 157 -13.54 7.25 19.11
C LEU A 157 -13.32 6.66 20.51
N PHE A 158 -12.20 7.03 21.13
CA PHE A 158 -11.77 6.52 22.43
C PHE A 158 -11.41 7.70 23.36
N PRO A 159 -12.42 8.42 23.89
CA PRO A 159 -12.17 9.50 24.82
C PRO A 159 -11.58 8.96 26.13
N ALA A 160 -10.65 9.70 26.74
CA ALA A 160 -10.07 9.33 28.04
C ALA A 160 -11.12 9.39 29.17
N ASP A 161 -11.99 10.39 29.12
CA ASP A 161 -13.15 10.55 29.99
C ASP A 161 -14.42 10.68 29.12
N PRO A 162 -15.43 9.80 29.28
CA PRO A 162 -16.69 9.85 28.52
C PRO A 162 -17.44 11.17 28.65
N ASP A 163 -17.28 11.89 29.76
CA ASP A 163 -18.02 13.13 30.04
C ASP A 163 -17.31 14.39 29.51
N GLU A 164 -16.05 14.29 29.09
CA GLU A 164 -15.28 15.43 28.56
C GLU A 164 -15.78 15.90 27.18
N LEU A 165 -16.36 14.99 26.40
CA LEU A 165 -16.86 15.28 25.06
C LEU A 165 -18.39 15.15 24.96
N PRO A 166 -19.06 15.92 24.08
CA PRO A 166 -20.50 15.80 23.88
C PRO A 166 -20.93 14.38 23.51
N PRO A 167 -22.12 13.91 23.92
CA PRO A 167 -22.61 12.56 23.61
C PRO A 167 -22.57 12.24 22.10
N SER A 168 -22.17 11.01 21.76
CA SER A 168 -22.02 10.54 20.36
C SER A 168 -23.30 10.72 19.53
N SER A 169 -24.47 10.52 20.13
CA SER A 169 -25.79 10.66 19.49
C SER A 169 -26.08 12.06 18.93
N LYS A 170 -25.57 13.12 19.58
CA LYS A 170 -25.78 14.51 19.15
C LYS A 170 -24.69 15.01 18.19
N CYS A 171 -23.58 14.29 18.09
CA CYS A 171 -22.37 14.72 17.40
C CYS A 171 -21.82 13.61 16.48
N SER A 172 -22.71 12.79 15.91
CA SER A 172 -22.38 11.70 14.98
C SER A 172 -21.66 12.20 13.72
N TRP A 173 -21.81 13.48 13.38
CA TRP A 173 -21.18 14.14 12.23
C TRP A 173 -19.69 14.51 12.43
N TRP A 174 -19.14 14.43 13.65
CA TRP A 174 -17.75 14.84 13.93
C TRP A 174 -16.73 14.01 13.16
N ILE A 175 -16.79 12.69 13.32
CA ILE A 175 -15.86 11.74 12.66
C ILE A 175 -16.00 11.81 11.13
N PRO A 176 -17.21 11.75 10.53
CA PRO A 176 -17.38 11.90 9.09
C PRO A 176 -16.79 13.21 8.54
N SER A 177 -17.03 14.32 9.23
CA SER A 177 -16.50 15.63 8.80
C SER A 177 -14.97 15.67 8.83
N ALA A 178 -14.37 15.19 9.94
CA ALA A 178 -12.92 15.14 10.07
C ALA A 178 -12.28 14.22 9.03
N THR A 179 -12.87 13.05 8.77
CA THR A 179 -12.37 12.08 7.79
C THR A 179 -12.48 12.62 6.37
N LYS A 180 -13.57 13.31 6.01
CA LYS A 180 -13.70 14.00 4.71
C LYS A 180 -12.67 15.12 4.55
N VAL A 181 -12.39 15.92 5.59
CA VAL A 181 -11.32 16.93 5.52
C VAL A 181 -9.94 16.27 5.38
N LEU A 182 -9.68 15.19 6.13
CA LEU A 182 -8.44 14.42 6.00
C LEU A 182 -8.27 13.84 4.59
N SER A 183 -9.36 13.48 3.91
CA SER A 183 -9.31 13.04 2.51
C SER A 183 -8.80 14.13 1.55
N LEU A 184 -9.02 15.42 1.87
CA LEU A 184 -8.44 16.54 1.10
C LEU A 184 -6.91 16.59 1.24
N PHE A 185 -6.38 16.30 2.44
CA PHE A 185 -4.93 16.16 2.63
C PHE A 185 -4.40 14.95 1.87
N ASN A 186 -5.06 13.80 1.94
CA ASN A 186 -4.63 12.63 1.17
C ASN A 186 -4.62 12.91 -0.35
N ALA A 187 -5.63 13.62 -0.86
CA ALA A 187 -5.68 14.06 -2.26
C ALA A 187 -4.53 15.04 -2.58
N ALA A 188 -4.26 16.02 -1.72
CA ALA A 188 -3.15 16.97 -1.88
C ALA A 188 -1.79 16.26 -1.90
N ASN A 189 -1.62 15.23 -1.07
CA ASN A 189 -0.43 14.39 -1.05
C ASN A 189 -0.29 13.60 -2.36
N SER A 190 -1.40 13.02 -2.86
CA SER A 190 -1.42 12.18 -4.07
C SER A 190 -1.17 12.97 -5.36
N VAL A 191 -1.63 14.22 -5.46
CA VAL A 191 -1.36 15.08 -6.62
C VAL A 191 0.02 15.75 -6.56
N SER A 192 0.80 15.51 -5.50
CA SER A 192 2.18 15.98 -5.36
C SER A 192 3.16 14.95 -5.92
N SER A 193 4.14 15.43 -6.68
CA SER A 193 5.24 14.61 -7.20
C SER A 193 6.54 15.35 -6.88
N PRO A 194 7.38 14.85 -5.95
CA PRO A 194 7.11 13.69 -5.08
C PRO A 194 5.97 13.94 -4.06
N PRO A 195 5.40 12.89 -3.44
CA PRO A 195 4.46 13.03 -2.32
C PRO A 195 5.05 13.84 -1.17
N ILE A 196 4.20 14.59 -0.45
CA ILE A 196 4.60 15.47 0.66
C ILE A 196 5.01 14.65 1.90
N MET A 197 4.34 13.52 2.14
CA MET A 197 4.64 12.57 3.20
C MET A 197 4.27 11.13 2.76
N PRO A 198 4.87 10.10 3.41
CA PRO A 198 4.50 8.71 3.18
C PRO A 198 3.00 8.46 3.41
N PHE A 199 2.42 7.52 2.65
CA PHE A 199 1.00 7.19 2.82
C PHE A 199 0.69 6.48 4.14
N THR A 200 1.68 5.81 4.72
CA THR A 200 1.58 5.17 6.04
C THR A 200 1.32 6.17 7.16
N ASP A 201 1.78 7.42 7.01
CA ASP A 201 1.55 8.49 7.98
C ASP A 201 0.08 8.94 8.02
N PHE A 202 -0.77 8.51 7.07
CA PHE A 202 -2.21 8.75 7.08
C PHE A 202 -3.00 7.66 7.84
N TYR A 203 -2.36 6.55 8.21
CA TYR A 203 -3.03 5.49 8.96
C TYR A 203 -3.40 5.94 10.36
N ASN A 204 -4.62 5.64 10.77
CA ASN A 204 -5.04 5.78 12.15
C ASN A 204 -5.00 4.41 12.84
N ILE A 205 -3.92 4.15 13.57
CA ILE A 205 -3.71 2.89 14.29
C ILE A 205 -4.79 2.58 15.34
N THR A 206 -5.52 3.58 15.84
CA THR A 206 -6.62 3.32 16.80
C THR A 206 -7.79 2.60 16.15
N LEU A 207 -7.89 2.63 14.82
CA LEU A 207 -8.88 1.85 14.07
C LEU A 207 -8.57 0.36 14.08
N ASP A 208 -7.38 -0.07 14.50
CA ASP A 208 -7.07 -1.49 14.70
C ASP A 208 -7.89 -2.13 15.84
N HIS A 209 -8.49 -1.31 16.70
CA HIS A 209 -9.29 -1.74 17.86
C HIS A 209 -10.81 -1.71 17.64
N ILE A 210 -11.28 -1.25 16.48
CA ILE A 210 -12.73 -1.23 16.17
C ILE A 210 -13.17 -2.55 15.54
N ASP A 211 -14.48 -2.79 15.47
CA ASP A 211 -15.03 -3.89 14.67
C ASP A 211 -14.97 -3.55 13.18
N PHE A 212 -13.80 -3.80 12.57
CA PHE A 212 -13.57 -3.55 11.15
C PHE A 212 -14.47 -4.41 10.24
N MET A 213 -15.02 -5.52 10.73
CA MET A 213 -15.97 -6.32 9.94
C MET A 213 -17.37 -5.72 9.95
N GLU A 214 -17.82 -5.07 11.03
CA GLU A 214 -19.03 -4.24 11.00
C GLU A 214 -18.86 -3.06 10.04
N GLU A 215 -17.71 -2.38 10.08
CA GLU A 215 -17.39 -1.27 9.16
C GLU A 215 -17.42 -1.71 7.69
N TYR A 216 -16.80 -2.87 7.38
CA TYR A 216 -16.79 -3.44 6.03
C TYR A 216 -18.19 -3.83 5.56
N ARG A 217 -18.98 -4.51 6.40
CA ARG A 217 -20.39 -4.87 6.07
C ARG A 217 -21.26 -3.62 5.87
N THR A 218 -21.06 -2.58 6.67
CA THR A 218 -21.77 -1.30 6.52
C THR A 218 -21.44 -0.67 5.17
N TRP A 219 -20.18 -0.71 4.78
CA TRP A 219 -19.72 -0.18 3.49
C TRP A 219 -20.23 -0.99 2.28
N GLN A 220 -20.23 -2.33 2.36
CA GLN A 220 -20.81 -3.17 1.30
C GLN A 220 -22.31 -2.89 1.10
N ASN A 221 -23.02 -2.50 2.15
CA ASN A 221 -24.44 -2.13 2.11
C ASN A 221 -24.68 -0.62 1.94
N TYR A 222 -23.67 0.17 1.58
CA TYR A 222 -23.76 1.63 1.56
C TYR A 222 -24.88 2.16 0.63
N GLY A 223 -25.20 1.46 -0.46
CA GLY A 223 -26.35 1.80 -1.31
C GLY A 223 -27.72 1.74 -0.60
N ASN A 224 -27.81 1.04 0.53
CA ASN A 224 -29.02 0.86 1.33
C ASN A 224 -29.00 1.62 2.67
N SER A 225 -27.89 2.29 3.01
CA SER A 225 -27.69 2.95 4.30
C SER A 225 -26.78 4.17 4.19
N ASN A 226 -27.25 5.33 4.68
CA ASN A 226 -26.45 6.55 4.79
C ASN A 226 -25.47 6.53 6.00
N ARG A 227 -25.17 5.36 6.57
CA ARG A 227 -24.26 5.23 7.71
C ARG A 227 -22.82 5.39 7.22
N PHE A 228 -22.06 6.24 7.90
CA PHE A 228 -20.62 6.41 7.68
C PHE A 228 -19.87 5.10 7.94
N SER A 229 -18.86 4.83 7.13
CA SER A 229 -17.89 3.76 7.36
C SER A 229 -16.49 4.22 6.99
N PHE A 230 -15.49 3.86 7.78
CA PHE A 230 -14.09 4.15 7.46
C PHE A 230 -13.61 3.47 6.17
N CYS A 231 -14.28 2.40 5.72
CA CYS A 231 -13.98 1.75 4.44
C CYS A 231 -14.27 2.65 3.22
N GLN A 232 -15.03 3.73 3.39
CA GLN A 232 -15.20 4.77 2.36
C GLN A 232 -13.93 5.61 2.15
N PHE A 233 -13.03 5.60 3.13
CA PHE A 233 -11.78 6.37 3.15
C PHE A 233 -10.59 5.43 3.40
N PRO A 234 -10.27 4.50 2.48
CA PRO A 234 -9.32 3.41 2.77
C PRO A 234 -7.92 3.86 3.16
N PHE A 235 -7.52 5.09 2.80
CA PHE A 235 -6.19 5.63 3.16
C PHE A 235 -5.97 5.76 4.69
N ILE A 236 -7.04 5.80 5.50
CA ILE A 236 -6.95 5.90 6.96
C ILE A 236 -6.76 4.54 7.64
N LEU A 237 -7.14 3.46 6.96
CA LEU A 237 -7.07 2.10 7.50
C LEU A 237 -5.63 1.57 7.37
N SER A 238 -5.10 1.00 8.45
CA SER A 238 -3.78 0.37 8.45
C SER A 238 -3.75 -0.84 7.52
N THR A 239 -2.55 -1.22 7.07
CA THR A 239 -2.36 -2.46 6.30
C THR A 239 -2.81 -3.70 7.09
N VAL A 240 -2.68 -3.68 8.42
CA VAL A 240 -3.12 -4.76 9.31
C VAL A 240 -4.63 -4.95 9.25
N VAL A 241 -5.40 -3.85 9.37
CA VAL A 241 -6.87 -3.90 9.27
C VAL A 241 -7.32 -4.36 7.88
N LYS A 242 -6.71 -3.83 6.82
CA LYS A 242 -7.06 -4.24 5.44
C LYS A 242 -6.77 -5.72 5.18
N LYS A 243 -5.62 -6.22 5.63
CA LYS A 243 -5.28 -7.66 5.60
C LYS A 243 -6.35 -8.47 6.33
N ALA A 244 -6.74 -8.05 7.53
CA ALA A 244 -7.73 -8.75 8.33
C ALA A 244 -9.12 -8.78 7.64
N ILE A 245 -9.55 -7.67 7.02
CA ILE A 245 -10.77 -7.61 6.21
C ILE A 245 -10.71 -8.62 5.06
N ILE A 246 -9.62 -8.63 4.28
CA ILE A 246 -9.46 -9.54 3.13
C ILE A 246 -9.44 -10.99 3.56
N GLN A 247 -8.73 -11.30 4.64
CA GLN A 247 -8.67 -12.65 5.17
C GLN A 247 -10.05 -13.13 5.64
N LYS A 248 -10.78 -12.29 6.40
CA LYS A 248 -12.12 -12.62 6.90
C LYS A 248 -13.16 -12.72 5.80
N ASP A 249 -13.09 -11.85 4.80
CA ASP A 249 -13.95 -11.90 3.61
C ASP A 249 -13.68 -13.20 2.83
N SER A 250 -12.41 -13.56 2.63
CA SER A 250 -12.01 -14.81 1.97
C SER A 250 -12.51 -16.04 2.73
N GLU A 251 -12.31 -16.10 4.06
CA GLU A 251 -12.82 -17.17 4.92
C GLU A 251 -14.36 -17.32 4.82
N GLN A 252 -15.09 -16.20 4.83
CA GLN A 252 -16.55 -16.21 4.69
C GLN A 252 -16.99 -16.70 3.31
N GLN A 253 -16.33 -16.27 2.24
CA GLN A 253 -16.57 -16.75 0.89
C GLN A 253 -16.29 -18.26 0.76
N MET A 254 -15.20 -18.76 1.37
CA MET A 254 -14.88 -20.20 1.40
C MET A 254 -15.99 -21.02 2.06
N ILE A 255 -16.46 -20.58 3.23
CA ILE A 255 -17.54 -21.23 3.95
C ILE A 255 -18.82 -21.21 3.13
N SER A 256 -19.15 -20.07 2.51
CA SER A 256 -20.33 -19.93 1.65
C SER A 256 -20.29 -20.88 0.45
N GLN A 257 -19.16 -20.94 -0.28
CA GLN A 257 -18.98 -21.79 -1.45
C GLN A 257 -19.05 -23.29 -1.09
N ALA A 258 -18.45 -23.68 0.04
CA ALA A 258 -18.51 -25.04 0.55
C ALA A 258 -19.94 -25.45 0.94
N ARG A 259 -20.69 -24.54 1.62
CA ARG A 259 -22.09 -24.75 1.98
C ARG A 259 -22.98 -24.88 0.74
N GLN A 260 -22.84 -24.00 -0.24
CA GLN A 260 -23.59 -24.06 -1.50
C GLN A 260 -23.34 -25.38 -2.24
N SER A 261 -22.09 -25.82 -2.30
CA SER A 261 -21.72 -27.11 -2.88
C SER A 261 -22.37 -28.28 -2.15
N LEU A 262 -22.36 -28.27 -0.82
CA LEU A 262 -22.98 -29.31 0.01
C LEU A 262 -24.50 -29.36 -0.22
N VAL A 263 -25.18 -28.20 -0.12
CA VAL A 263 -26.64 -28.09 -0.34
C VAL A 263 -27.01 -28.59 -1.73
N SER A 264 -26.26 -28.21 -2.78
CA SER A 264 -26.53 -28.64 -4.15
C SER A 264 -26.46 -30.17 -4.33
N LYS A 265 -25.52 -30.86 -3.67
CA LYS A 265 -25.39 -32.32 -3.73
C LYS A 265 -26.46 -33.04 -2.91
N VAL A 266 -26.80 -32.51 -1.74
CA VAL A 266 -27.87 -33.06 -0.89
C VAL A 266 -29.22 -32.97 -1.62
N SER A 267 -29.53 -31.83 -2.26
CA SER A 267 -30.74 -31.66 -3.06
C SER A 267 -30.82 -32.65 -4.24
N ARG A 268 -29.67 -33.08 -4.77
CA ARG A 268 -29.56 -34.10 -5.83
C ARG A 268 -29.52 -35.54 -5.30
N ARG A 269 -29.68 -35.75 -3.98
CA ARG A 269 -29.61 -37.06 -3.29
C ARG A 269 -28.32 -37.85 -3.58
N GLN A 270 -27.22 -37.15 -3.81
CA GLN A 270 -25.91 -37.76 -4.05
C GLN A 270 -25.20 -38.04 -2.73
N ARG A 271 -24.31 -39.05 -2.71
CA ARG A 271 -23.44 -39.28 -1.54
C ARG A 271 -22.53 -38.07 -1.31
N VAL A 272 -22.48 -37.64 -0.06
CA VAL A 272 -21.71 -36.49 0.42
C VAL A 272 -20.36 -37.01 0.94
N ASP A 273 -19.27 -36.51 0.39
CA ASP A 273 -17.90 -36.77 0.83
C ASP A 273 -17.29 -35.47 1.38
N MET A 274 -16.68 -35.51 2.55
CA MET A 274 -16.04 -34.34 3.18
C MET A 274 -15.02 -33.64 2.27
N ASN A 275 -14.44 -34.36 1.30
CA ASN A 275 -13.56 -33.77 0.30
C ASN A 275 -14.22 -32.65 -0.53
N LEU A 276 -15.55 -32.62 -0.66
CA LEU A 276 -16.28 -31.61 -1.44
C LEU A 276 -16.20 -30.18 -0.86
N LEU A 277 -15.82 -30.06 0.42
CA LEU A 277 -15.67 -28.78 1.13
C LEU A 277 -14.36 -28.06 0.80
N PHE A 278 -13.43 -28.75 0.14
CA PHE A 278 -12.08 -28.26 -0.13
C PHE A 278 -11.80 -28.21 -1.63
N LEU A 279 -10.93 -27.28 -2.03
CA LEU A 279 -10.24 -27.34 -3.31
C LEU A 279 -9.05 -28.29 -3.13
N ASN A 280 -9.24 -29.55 -3.54
CA ASN A 280 -8.19 -30.56 -3.45
C ASN A 280 -7.32 -30.52 -4.69
N ILE A 281 -6.03 -30.25 -4.55
CA ILE A 281 -5.06 -30.27 -5.64
C ILE A 281 -4.17 -31.50 -5.46
N LYS A 282 -4.24 -32.44 -6.41
CA LYS A 282 -3.45 -33.67 -6.40
C LYS A 282 -2.39 -33.62 -7.49
N VAL A 283 -1.12 -33.63 -7.09
CA VAL A 283 0.01 -33.38 -8.01
C VAL A 283 1.14 -34.37 -7.79
N ARG A 284 1.88 -34.69 -8.86
CA ARG A 284 3.13 -35.47 -8.79
C ARG A 284 4.31 -34.52 -8.79
N ARG A 285 5.33 -34.76 -7.96
CA ARG A 285 6.54 -33.91 -7.92
C ARG A 285 7.21 -33.77 -9.28
N ALA A 286 7.29 -34.85 -10.04
CA ALA A 286 7.91 -34.87 -11.37
C ALA A 286 7.14 -34.09 -12.44
N GLN A 287 5.83 -33.87 -12.25
CA GLN A 287 4.95 -33.17 -13.21
C GLN A 287 4.18 -32.04 -12.52
N LEU A 288 4.85 -31.35 -11.60
CA LEU A 288 4.23 -30.39 -10.69
C LEU A 288 3.44 -29.31 -11.44
N LEU A 289 4.09 -28.63 -12.39
CA LEU A 289 3.49 -27.54 -13.14
C LEU A 289 2.28 -28.03 -13.95
N SER A 290 2.47 -29.04 -14.81
CA SER A 290 1.40 -29.59 -15.66
C SER A 290 0.20 -30.09 -14.85
N ASP A 291 0.43 -30.87 -13.79
CA ASP A 291 -0.65 -31.39 -12.95
C ASP A 291 -1.41 -30.25 -12.26
N SER A 292 -0.69 -29.21 -11.81
CA SER A 292 -1.31 -28.04 -11.15
C SER A 292 -2.16 -27.23 -12.11
N LEU A 293 -1.66 -26.96 -13.32
CA LEU A 293 -2.40 -26.24 -14.36
C LEU A 293 -3.68 -26.99 -14.77
N ASP A 294 -3.58 -28.31 -14.92
CA ASP A 294 -4.73 -29.18 -15.22
C ASP A 294 -5.76 -29.18 -14.10
N GLU A 295 -5.33 -29.35 -12.85
CA GLU A 295 -6.22 -29.39 -11.69
C GLU A 295 -6.97 -28.06 -11.50
N LEU A 296 -6.26 -26.93 -11.59
CA LEU A 296 -6.86 -25.60 -11.49
C LEU A 296 -7.84 -25.32 -12.64
N THR A 297 -7.51 -25.76 -13.86
CA THR A 297 -8.38 -25.61 -15.02
C THR A 297 -9.66 -26.44 -14.89
N ARG A 298 -9.55 -27.69 -14.42
CA ARG A 298 -10.72 -28.56 -14.21
C ARG A 298 -11.61 -28.11 -13.05
N LYS A 299 -11.03 -27.47 -12.03
CA LYS A 299 -11.70 -27.10 -10.78
C LYS A 299 -11.98 -25.59 -10.65
N ARG A 300 -12.15 -24.88 -11.77
CA ARG A 300 -12.41 -23.43 -11.80
C ARG A 300 -13.57 -22.97 -10.89
N CYS A 301 -14.64 -23.76 -10.79
CA CYS A 301 -15.80 -23.44 -9.92
C CYS A 301 -15.52 -23.63 -8.42
N ASP A 302 -14.44 -24.32 -8.07
CA ASP A 302 -14.06 -24.66 -6.70
C ASP A 302 -12.89 -23.80 -6.19
N LEU A 303 -12.38 -22.85 -7.00
CA LEU A 303 -11.23 -22.00 -6.64
C LEU A 303 -11.43 -21.21 -5.35
N LYS A 304 -12.68 -20.88 -5.03
CA LYS A 304 -13.07 -20.18 -3.80
C LYS A 304 -13.31 -21.12 -2.60
N LYS A 305 -12.90 -22.39 -2.65
CA LYS A 305 -12.94 -23.30 -1.48
C LYS A 305 -11.58 -23.30 -0.78
N LYS A 306 -11.55 -23.78 0.47
CA LYS A 306 -10.31 -23.93 1.23
C LYS A 306 -9.35 -24.88 0.50
N LEU A 307 -8.14 -24.42 0.22
CA LEU A 307 -7.13 -25.17 -0.52
C LEU A 307 -6.56 -26.32 0.34
N ARG A 308 -6.34 -27.47 -0.30
CA ARG A 308 -5.65 -28.62 0.28
C ARG A 308 -4.82 -29.31 -0.78
N VAL A 309 -3.52 -29.46 -0.55
CA VAL A 309 -2.61 -30.09 -1.50
C VAL A 309 -2.26 -31.52 -1.08
N THR A 310 -2.10 -32.42 -2.04
CA THR A 310 -1.63 -33.79 -1.82
C THR A 310 -0.62 -34.19 -2.90
N PHE A 311 0.57 -34.59 -2.49
CA PHE A 311 1.56 -35.19 -3.38
C PHE A 311 1.25 -36.68 -3.56
N VAL A 312 1.10 -37.10 -4.82
CA VAL A 312 0.75 -38.50 -5.14
C VAL A 312 1.87 -39.43 -4.71
N GLY A 313 1.53 -40.43 -3.89
CA GLY A 313 2.48 -41.42 -3.37
C GLY A 313 3.15 -41.02 -2.04
N GLU A 314 2.85 -39.84 -1.50
CA GLU A 314 3.39 -39.37 -0.22
C GLU A 314 2.33 -39.44 0.88
N ALA A 315 2.71 -39.97 2.04
CA ALA A 315 1.87 -39.96 3.23
C ALA A 315 1.94 -38.59 3.90
N GLY A 316 0.82 -37.86 3.95
CA GLY A 316 0.78 -36.56 4.64
C GLY A 316 -0.64 -35.98 4.68
N LEU A 317 -1.03 -35.48 5.86
CA LEU A 317 -2.21 -34.64 6.00
C LEU A 317 -1.77 -33.18 5.88
N ASP A 318 -2.31 -32.46 4.92
CA ASP A 318 -1.97 -31.05 4.73
C ASP A 318 -2.58 -30.17 5.83
N MET A 319 -1.72 -29.76 6.78
CA MET A 319 -2.02 -28.76 7.80
C MET A 319 -1.49 -27.36 7.42
N GLY A 320 -1.21 -27.13 6.13
CA GLY A 320 -0.69 -25.90 5.55
C GLY A 320 0.73 -26.05 4.99
N GLY A 321 1.52 -26.99 5.51
CA GLY A 321 2.91 -27.22 5.09
C GLY A 321 3.04 -27.71 3.65
N LEU A 322 2.19 -28.65 3.21
CA LEU A 322 2.21 -29.16 1.82
C LEU A 322 1.71 -28.09 0.84
N THR A 323 0.70 -27.31 1.24
CA THR A 323 0.26 -26.16 0.45
C THR A 323 1.37 -25.12 0.28
N LYS A 324 2.09 -24.78 1.36
CA LYS A 324 3.23 -23.84 1.29
C LYS A 324 4.34 -24.36 0.38
N GLU A 325 4.69 -25.64 0.51
CA GLU A 325 5.70 -26.29 -0.34
C GLU A 325 5.29 -26.25 -1.82
N TRP A 326 4.03 -26.57 -2.12
CA TRP A 326 3.49 -26.55 -3.47
C TRP A 326 3.61 -25.18 -4.14
N PHE A 327 3.25 -24.10 -3.44
CA PHE A 327 3.45 -22.74 -3.93
C PHE A 327 4.92 -22.42 -4.18
N LEU A 328 5.81 -22.75 -3.24
CA LEU A 328 7.24 -22.49 -3.36
C LEU A 328 7.85 -23.17 -4.60
N LEU A 329 7.53 -24.45 -4.81
CA LEU A 329 8.03 -25.22 -5.94
C LEU A 329 7.45 -24.74 -7.28
N LEU A 330 6.16 -24.39 -7.32
CA LEU A 330 5.52 -23.88 -8.54
C LEU A 330 6.08 -22.54 -8.97
N VAL A 331 6.21 -21.58 -8.03
CA VAL A 331 6.77 -20.26 -8.31
C VAL A 331 8.17 -20.41 -8.89
N ARG A 332 9.02 -21.25 -8.28
CA ARG A 332 10.37 -21.50 -8.81
C ARG A 332 10.39 -22.04 -10.24
N GLN A 333 9.47 -22.94 -10.60
CA GLN A 333 9.37 -23.48 -11.96
C GLN A 333 8.85 -22.43 -12.97
N ILE A 334 7.83 -21.65 -12.60
CA ILE A 334 7.19 -20.66 -13.48
C ILE A 334 8.12 -19.50 -13.82
N PHE A 335 8.90 -19.03 -12.83
CA PHE A 335 9.80 -17.90 -12.98
C PHE A 335 11.21 -18.30 -13.45
N HIS A 336 11.43 -19.60 -13.71
CA HIS A 336 12.66 -20.07 -14.32
C HIS A 336 12.81 -19.54 -15.75
N THR A 337 14.02 -19.13 -16.15
CA THR A 337 14.28 -18.52 -17.46
C THR A 337 13.87 -19.44 -18.61
N ASP A 338 14.07 -20.75 -18.47
CA ASP A 338 13.74 -21.75 -19.48
C ASP A 338 12.24 -21.86 -19.77
N TYR A 339 11.38 -21.45 -18.82
CA TYR A 339 9.93 -21.49 -19.04
C TYR A 339 9.44 -20.37 -19.95
N GLY A 340 10.16 -19.24 -20.02
CA GLY A 340 9.96 -18.20 -21.02
C GLY A 340 8.76 -17.26 -20.82
N MET A 341 7.94 -17.43 -19.77
CA MET A 341 6.81 -16.52 -19.48
C MET A 341 7.25 -15.15 -18.93
N PHE A 342 8.32 -15.15 -18.15
CA PHE A 342 8.87 -13.97 -17.49
C PHE A 342 10.35 -13.85 -17.79
N THR A 343 10.79 -12.61 -18.00
CA THR A 343 12.20 -12.26 -18.15
C THR A 343 12.72 -11.71 -16.83
N TYR A 344 13.85 -12.23 -16.35
CA TYR A 344 14.53 -11.68 -15.20
C TYR A 344 15.36 -10.47 -15.61
N MET A 345 14.99 -9.31 -15.09
CA MET A 345 15.68 -8.04 -15.31
C MET A 345 16.81 -7.92 -14.29
N LYS A 346 18.06 -8.12 -14.73
CA LYS A 346 19.22 -8.18 -13.82
C LYS A 346 19.45 -6.88 -13.06
N ASP A 347 19.31 -5.74 -13.73
CA ASP A 347 19.62 -4.43 -13.14
C ASP A 347 18.64 -4.02 -12.05
N SER A 348 17.36 -4.36 -12.22
CA SER A 348 16.28 -4.10 -11.26
C SER A 348 16.00 -5.26 -10.32
N ARG A 349 16.62 -6.43 -10.56
CA ARG A 349 16.41 -7.70 -9.83
C ARG A 349 14.94 -8.09 -9.72
N CYS A 350 14.16 -7.83 -10.76
CA CYS A 350 12.73 -8.14 -10.82
C CYS A 350 12.40 -9.01 -12.04
N HIS A 351 11.23 -9.64 -12.01
CA HIS A 351 10.67 -10.35 -13.14
C HIS A 351 9.74 -9.41 -13.92
N TRP A 352 9.77 -9.49 -15.24
CA TRP A 352 8.86 -8.77 -16.13
C TRP A 352 8.24 -9.71 -17.15
N PHE A 353 7.06 -9.38 -17.67
CA PHE A 353 6.36 -10.21 -18.64
C PHE A 353 7.14 -10.28 -19.95
N SER A 354 7.31 -11.48 -20.50
CA SER A 354 7.85 -11.64 -21.84
C SER A 354 6.92 -10.98 -22.87
N SER A 355 7.44 -10.13 -23.75
CA SER A 355 6.67 -9.51 -24.84
C SER A 355 6.40 -10.46 -26.01
N TRP A 356 6.95 -11.69 -25.98
CA TRP A 356 6.81 -12.65 -27.06
C TRP A 356 5.36 -13.02 -27.28
N LYS A 357 4.98 -13.11 -28.56
CA LYS A 357 3.66 -13.61 -28.93
C LYS A 357 3.58 -15.08 -28.57
N CYS A 358 2.70 -15.39 -27.64
CA CYS A 358 2.30 -16.75 -27.34
C CYS A 358 0.95 -17.03 -28.01
N ASP A 359 0.78 -18.27 -28.50
CA ASP A 359 -0.48 -18.73 -29.08
C ASP A 359 -1.53 -19.00 -28.00
N ASN A 360 -1.11 -19.28 -26.76
CA ASN A 360 -1.99 -19.58 -25.64
C ASN A 360 -1.66 -18.74 -24.39
N TYR A 361 -2.60 -17.91 -23.97
CA TYR A 361 -2.46 -17.06 -22.77
C TYR A 361 -2.99 -17.73 -21.49
N SER A 362 -3.46 -18.99 -21.56
CA SER A 362 -4.03 -19.69 -20.41
C SER A 362 -3.04 -19.85 -19.26
N GLU A 363 -1.75 -19.96 -19.57
CA GLU A 363 -0.71 -20.08 -18.55
C GLU A 363 -0.59 -18.79 -17.73
N PHE A 364 -0.60 -17.62 -18.38
CA PHE A 364 -0.63 -16.33 -17.66
C PHE A 364 -1.86 -16.22 -16.77
N GLN A 365 -3.03 -16.67 -17.25
CA GLN A 365 -4.23 -16.74 -16.43
C GLN A 365 -4.05 -17.66 -15.22
N LEU A 366 -3.41 -18.82 -15.38
CA LEU A 366 -3.18 -19.74 -14.29
C LEU A 366 -2.17 -19.20 -13.26
N VAL A 367 -1.11 -18.51 -13.69
CA VAL A 367 -0.20 -17.79 -12.79
C VAL A 367 -0.95 -16.70 -12.01
N GLY A 368 -1.86 -15.98 -12.68
CA GLY A 368 -2.77 -15.05 -12.03
C GLY A 368 -3.62 -15.74 -10.96
N THR A 369 -4.25 -16.87 -11.30
CA THR A 369 -5.04 -17.67 -10.36
C THR A 369 -4.20 -18.16 -9.17
N LEU A 370 -2.96 -18.58 -9.40
CA LEU A 370 -2.03 -18.96 -8.32
C LEU A 370 -1.77 -17.79 -7.38
N MET A 371 -1.49 -16.60 -7.92
CA MET A 371 -1.28 -15.41 -7.11
C MET A 371 -2.55 -15.04 -6.31
N GLY A 372 -3.72 -15.15 -6.92
CA GLY A 372 -5.00 -14.95 -6.25
C GLY A 372 -5.25 -15.98 -5.13
N LEU A 373 -4.98 -17.26 -5.38
CA LEU A 373 -5.08 -18.32 -4.35
C LEU A 373 -4.15 -18.06 -3.18
N ALA A 374 -2.94 -17.54 -3.42
CA ALA A 374 -2.00 -17.23 -2.36
C ALA A 374 -2.54 -16.13 -1.42
N VAL A 375 -3.03 -15.02 -1.98
CA VAL A 375 -3.69 -13.95 -1.20
C VAL A 375 -4.91 -14.49 -0.47
N TYR A 376 -5.77 -15.24 -1.16
CA TYR A 376 -7.00 -15.80 -0.62
C TYR A 376 -6.79 -16.79 0.53
N ASN A 377 -5.64 -17.49 0.55
CA ASN A 377 -5.24 -18.40 1.63
C ASN A 377 -4.22 -17.79 2.60
N SER A 378 -3.92 -16.50 2.50
CA SER A 378 -2.93 -15.79 3.33
C SER A 378 -1.53 -16.40 3.30
N ILE A 379 -1.07 -16.79 2.11
CA ILE A 379 0.25 -17.36 1.84
C ILE A 379 1.07 -16.35 1.06
N ALA A 380 2.26 -16.02 1.56
CA ALA A 380 3.21 -15.19 0.85
C ALA A 380 3.95 -16.00 -0.23
N LEU A 381 4.18 -15.37 -1.38
CA LEU A 381 4.91 -15.90 -2.52
C LEU A 381 6.27 -15.22 -2.64
N ASP A 382 7.28 -16.00 -2.97
CA ASP A 382 8.63 -15.50 -3.26
C ASP A 382 8.71 -14.99 -4.71
N ILE A 383 7.97 -13.91 -5.00
CA ILE A 383 7.90 -13.29 -6.33
C ILE A 383 8.39 -11.84 -6.22
N HIS A 384 9.16 -11.44 -7.22
CA HIS A 384 9.74 -10.11 -7.32
C HIS A 384 9.20 -9.41 -8.56
N PHE A 385 8.06 -8.72 -8.43
CA PHE A 385 7.52 -7.84 -9.47
C PHE A 385 7.75 -6.37 -9.12
N PRO A 386 7.92 -5.49 -10.12
CA PRO A 386 7.93 -4.05 -9.89
C PRO A 386 6.55 -3.56 -9.40
N LEU A 387 6.51 -2.46 -8.65
CA LEU A 387 5.26 -1.93 -8.07
C LEU A 387 4.18 -1.67 -9.13
N TYR A 388 4.62 -1.30 -10.35
CA TYR A 388 3.75 -1.08 -11.49
C TYR A 388 2.87 -2.30 -11.85
N CYS A 389 3.34 -3.53 -11.66
CA CYS A 389 2.53 -4.74 -11.87
C CYS A 389 1.28 -4.76 -10.97
N TYR A 390 1.44 -4.41 -9.68
CA TYR A 390 0.32 -4.36 -8.73
C TYR A 390 -0.62 -3.20 -9.03
N ARG A 391 -0.12 -2.08 -9.56
CA ARG A 391 -0.97 -0.98 -10.04
C ARG A 391 -1.83 -1.41 -11.22
N LYS A 392 -1.25 -2.12 -12.19
CA LYS A 392 -2.01 -2.70 -13.33
C LYS A 392 -3.07 -3.69 -12.84
N LEU A 393 -2.76 -4.54 -11.83
CA LEU A 393 -3.74 -5.46 -11.25
C LEU A 393 -4.95 -4.77 -10.61
N LEU A 394 -4.78 -3.54 -10.13
CA LEU A 394 -5.84 -2.70 -9.58
C LEU A 394 -6.44 -1.74 -10.62
N SER A 395 -6.18 -1.92 -11.91
CA SER A 395 -6.66 -1.05 -12.99
C SER A 395 -7.57 -1.81 -13.97
N PRO A 396 -8.88 -1.95 -13.70
CA PRO A 396 -9.59 -1.58 -12.45
C PRO A 396 -9.40 -2.60 -11.31
N PRO A 397 -9.79 -2.29 -10.05
CA PRO A 397 -9.67 -3.22 -8.92
C PRO A 397 -10.80 -4.27 -8.88
N THR A 398 -11.82 -4.12 -9.72
CA THR A 398 -12.91 -5.08 -9.89
C THR A 398 -13.08 -5.36 -11.38
N VAL A 399 -13.36 -6.61 -11.74
CA VAL A 399 -13.54 -6.99 -13.15
C VAL A 399 -14.79 -6.30 -13.69
N PRO A 400 -14.68 -5.52 -14.78
CA PRO A 400 -15.85 -4.90 -15.41
C PRO A 400 -16.83 -5.96 -15.92
N CYS A 401 -18.12 -5.65 -15.89
CA CYS A 401 -19.15 -6.51 -16.48
C CYS A 401 -19.03 -6.58 -18.02
N ASP A 402 -18.53 -5.51 -18.65
CA ASP A 402 -18.26 -5.47 -20.08
C ASP A 402 -16.97 -6.24 -20.40
N GLN A 403 -17.11 -7.33 -21.15
CA GLN A 403 -15.99 -8.19 -21.56
C GLN A 403 -15.03 -7.50 -22.53
N ASN A 404 -15.43 -6.40 -23.15
CA ASN A 404 -14.58 -5.61 -24.05
C ASN A 404 -13.83 -4.49 -23.34
N ALA A 405 -14.11 -4.25 -22.04
CA ALA A 405 -13.41 -3.23 -21.29
C ALA A 405 -11.92 -3.59 -21.14
N PHE A 406 -11.05 -2.60 -21.36
CA PHE A 406 -9.62 -2.78 -21.13
C PHE A 406 -9.35 -2.98 -19.63
N VAL A 407 -8.53 -3.97 -19.30
CA VAL A 407 -8.09 -4.28 -17.94
C VAL A 407 -6.57 -4.36 -17.88
N GLY A 408 -5.99 -4.17 -16.70
CA GLY A 408 -4.53 -4.21 -16.58
C GLY A 408 -3.81 -3.01 -17.18
N MET A 409 -4.53 -1.92 -17.46
CA MET A 409 -3.99 -0.72 -18.10
C MET A 409 -3.93 0.41 -17.06
N ALA A 410 -2.72 0.81 -16.67
CA ALA A 410 -2.50 1.91 -15.75
C ALA A 410 -1.77 3.06 -16.46
N THR A 411 -1.86 4.27 -15.90
CA THR A 411 -1.05 5.38 -16.38
C THR A 411 0.41 5.11 -16.04
N ALA A 412 1.23 4.95 -17.08
CA ALA A 412 2.66 4.68 -16.97
C ALA A 412 3.46 5.98 -16.89
N THR A 413 4.47 6.01 -16.02
CA THR A 413 5.40 7.14 -15.87
C THR A 413 6.84 6.69 -16.08
N LEU A 414 7.74 7.66 -16.29
CA LEU A 414 9.18 7.35 -16.43
C LEU A 414 9.76 6.72 -15.15
N GLU A 415 9.25 7.10 -13.97
CA GLU A 415 9.61 6.48 -12.68
C GLU A 415 9.17 5.01 -12.61
N ASP A 416 8.02 4.67 -13.19
CA ASP A 416 7.58 3.28 -13.29
C ASP A 416 8.48 2.48 -14.23
N LEU A 417 8.92 3.08 -15.35
CA LEU A 417 9.88 2.45 -16.25
C LEU A 417 11.23 2.21 -15.57
N GLN A 418 11.69 3.16 -14.76
CA GLN A 418 12.95 3.06 -14.02
C GLN A 418 13.01 1.85 -13.09
N GLN A 419 11.87 1.44 -12.52
CA GLN A 419 11.78 0.23 -11.68
C GLN A 419 11.97 -1.07 -12.46
N VAL A 420 11.72 -1.07 -13.78
CA VAL A 420 11.80 -2.25 -14.63
C VAL A 420 13.09 -2.24 -15.46
N MET A 421 13.34 -1.13 -16.14
CA MET A 421 14.41 -0.89 -17.11
C MET A 421 15.13 0.43 -16.75
N PRO A 422 16.01 0.43 -15.72
CA PRO A 422 16.62 1.65 -15.19
C PRO A 422 17.50 2.38 -16.20
N GLU A 423 18.30 1.66 -17.00
CA GLU A 423 19.19 2.27 -18.00
C GLU A 423 18.40 2.97 -19.11
N LEU A 424 17.34 2.33 -19.62
CA LEU A 424 16.48 2.94 -20.63
C LEU A 424 15.75 4.17 -20.08
N ALA A 425 15.23 4.08 -18.85
CA ALA A 425 14.59 5.21 -18.20
C ALA A 425 15.57 6.39 -18.02
N HIS A 426 16.83 6.11 -17.70
CA HIS A 426 17.88 7.11 -17.62
C HIS A 426 18.08 7.81 -18.97
N GLY A 427 18.28 7.07 -20.06
CA GLY A 427 18.46 7.66 -21.40
C GLY A 427 17.25 8.47 -21.88
N LEU A 428 16.02 8.01 -21.59
CA LEU A 428 14.81 8.80 -21.87
C LEU A 428 14.72 10.06 -20.99
N GLY A 429 15.22 10.00 -19.76
CA GLY A 429 15.37 11.17 -18.88
C GLY A 429 16.38 12.18 -19.41
N GLU A 430 17.50 11.73 -19.97
CA GLU A 430 18.48 12.57 -20.66
C GLU A 430 17.85 13.24 -21.89
N LEU A 431 17.10 12.49 -22.71
CA LEU A 431 16.36 13.05 -23.85
C LEU A 431 15.39 14.17 -23.43
N LEU A 432 14.69 14.01 -22.29
CA LEU A 432 13.77 15.01 -21.75
C LEU A 432 14.48 16.28 -21.23
N SER A 433 15.71 16.15 -20.74
CA SER A 433 16.50 17.25 -20.16
C SER A 433 17.49 17.86 -21.15
N TYR A 434 17.66 17.26 -22.34
CA TYR A 434 18.60 17.73 -23.35
C TYR A 434 18.29 19.16 -23.82
N GLU A 435 19.31 20.01 -23.90
CA GLU A 435 19.11 21.42 -24.28
C GLU A 435 19.39 21.71 -25.76
N GLY A 436 20.14 20.84 -26.45
CA GLY A 436 20.52 20.98 -27.86
C GLY A 436 19.40 20.65 -28.86
N ASN A 437 19.78 20.36 -30.11
CA ASN A 437 18.83 20.06 -31.18
C ASN A 437 18.50 18.56 -31.19
N VAL A 438 17.39 18.19 -30.55
CA VAL A 438 16.97 16.79 -30.42
C VAL A 438 16.87 16.06 -31.78
N GLU A 439 16.38 16.74 -32.82
CA GLU A 439 16.17 16.10 -34.13
C GLU A 439 17.49 15.80 -34.84
N GLU A 440 18.41 16.77 -34.86
CA GLU A 440 19.72 16.66 -35.51
C GLU A 440 20.73 15.84 -34.69
N ASP A 441 20.61 15.82 -33.37
CA ASP A 441 21.59 15.14 -32.52
C ASP A 441 21.25 13.65 -32.30
N PHE A 442 19.97 13.30 -32.25
CA PHE A 442 19.53 11.93 -31.94
C PHE A 442 18.97 11.17 -33.16
N TYR A 443 18.48 11.85 -34.19
CA TYR A 443 17.86 11.23 -35.38
C TYR A 443 16.79 10.18 -35.06
N LEU A 444 16.03 10.39 -33.98
CA LEU A 444 14.95 9.50 -33.57
C LEU A 444 13.65 9.80 -34.32
N THR A 445 12.85 8.77 -34.54
CA THR A 445 11.46 8.89 -35.01
C THR A 445 10.49 8.27 -33.99
N PHE A 446 9.19 8.42 -34.19
CA PHE A 446 8.17 7.73 -33.39
C PHE A 446 8.04 6.22 -33.72
N GLN A 447 9.09 5.62 -34.29
CA GLN A 447 9.25 4.17 -34.44
C GLN A 447 10.36 3.70 -33.49
N ILE A 448 10.09 2.62 -32.77
CA ILE A 448 11.08 1.96 -31.89
C ILE A 448 11.34 0.56 -32.41
N SER A 449 12.49 -0.01 -32.05
CA SER A 449 12.82 -1.40 -32.38
C SER A 449 13.04 -2.21 -31.09
N GLN A 450 12.54 -3.45 -31.09
CA GLN A 450 12.69 -4.38 -29.98
C GLN A 450 13.16 -5.73 -30.52
N GLU A 451 14.12 -6.34 -29.83
CA GLU A 451 14.57 -7.70 -30.11
C GLU A 451 13.59 -8.71 -29.49
N GLU A 452 13.02 -9.58 -30.32
CA GLU A 452 12.16 -10.68 -29.90
C GLU A 452 12.69 -11.98 -30.47
N MET A 453 13.14 -12.91 -29.60
CA MET A 453 13.69 -14.21 -30.03
C MET A 453 14.86 -14.07 -31.04
N GLY A 454 15.73 -13.09 -30.86
CA GLY A 454 16.85 -12.81 -31.77
C GLY A 454 16.47 -12.06 -33.06
N ILE A 455 15.20 -11.67 -33.21
CA ILE A 455 14.70 -10.94 -34.38
C ILE A 455 14.33 -9.52 -33.98
N MET A 456 14.94 -8.53 -34.65
CA MET A 456 14.58 -7.12 -34.48
C MET A 456 13.25 -6.82 -35.16
N LYS A 457 12.28 -6.33 -34.39
CA LYS A 457 10.96 -5.87 -34.87
C LYS A 457 10.78 -4.39 -34.60
N SER A 458 10.18 -3.68 -35.55
CA SER A 458 9.90 -2.26 -35.44
C SER A 458 8.42 -1.99 -35.14
N TYR A 459 8.16 -1.05 -34.24
CA TYR A 459 6.85 -0.68 -33.76
C TYR A 459 6.65 0.83 -33.85
N ASN A 460 5.62 1.25 -34.59
CA ASN A 460 5.21 2.65 -34.65
C ASN A 460 4.42 3.00 -33.38
N LEU A 461 4.93 3.93 -32.58
CA LEU A 461 4.30 4.41 -31.34
C LEU A 461 3.01 5.19 -31.61
N LYS A 462 2.91 5.80 -32.79
CA LYS A 462 1.72 6.47 -33.32
C LYS A 462 1.61 6.27 -34.85
N PRO A 463 0.45 6.51 -35.47
CA PRO A 463 0.27 6.32 -36.91
C PRO A 463 1.33 7.07 -37.73
N GLY A 464 2.00 6.37 -38.65
CA GLY A 464 3.10 6.92 -39.45
C GLY A 464 4.36 7.29 -38.68
N GLY A 465 4.56 6.71 -37.49
CA GLY A 465 5.66 7.07 -36.58
C GLY A 465 7.06 6.97 -37.18
N ASP A 466 7.26 6.12 -38.19
CA ASP A 466 8.48 5.98 -38.98
C ASP A 466 8.90 7.26 -39.72
N LYS A 467 7.94 8.16 -40.00
CA LYS A 467 8.17 9.40 -40.75
C LYS A 467 8.13 10.65 -39.88
N ILE A 468 7.87 10.50 -38.58
CA ILE A 468 7.70 11.63 -37.67
C ILE A 468 8.96 11.74 -36.81
N PRO A 469 9.81 12.75 -37.02
CA PRO A 469 11.01 12.95 -36.21
C PRO A 469 10.66 13.38 -34.79
N VAL A 470 11.53 13.01 -33.85
CA VAL A 470 11.46 13.48 -32.46
C VAL A 470 12.18 14.82 -32.35
N THR A 471 11.49 15.81 -31.83
CA THR A 471 11.94 17.20 -31.69
C THR A 471 11.82 17.66 -30.24
N LYS A 472 12.40 18.83 -29.91
CA LYS A 472 12.30 19.41 -28.56
C LYS A 472 10.85 19.63 -28.11
N GLN A 473 9.93 19.91 -29.04
CA GLN A 473 8.51 20.14 -28.75
C GLN A 473 7.74 18.84 -28.50
N ASN A 474 8.03 17.76 -29.24
CA ASN A 474 7.26 16.51 -29.16
C ASN A 474 7.94 15.41 -28.33
N ARG A 475 9.18 15.60 -27.83
CA ARG A 475 9.91 14.60 -27.03
C ARG A 475 9.14 14.08 -25.81
N LYS A 476 8.32 14.92 -25.17
CA LYS A 476 7.50 14.51 -24.02
C LYS A 476 6.44 13.48 -24.43
N GLU A 477 5.80 13.69 -25.59
CA GLU A 477 4.86 12.74 -26.20
C GLU A 477 5.58 11.44 -26.59
N TYR A 478 6.76 11.54 -27.21
CA TYR A 478 7.58 10.37 -27.57
C TYR A 478 7.88 9.50 -26.35
N VAL A 479 8.41 10.08 -25.27
CA VAL A 479 8.73 9.35 -24.04
C VAL A 479 7.48 8.76 -23.41
N GLN A 480 6.37 9.51 -23.35
CA GLN A 480 5.11 8.99 -22.81
C GLN A 480 4.59 7.78 -23.61
N LEU A 481 4.59 7.85 -24.93
CA LEU A 481 4.15 6.75 -25.79
C LEU A 481 5.09 5.55 -25.75
N TYR A 482 6.40 5.78 -25.62
CA TYR A 482 7.39 4.71 -25.49
C TYR A 482 7.21 3.95 -24.17
N VAL A 483 7.10 4.69 -23.06
CA VAL A 483 6.84 4.11 -21.72
C VAL A 483 5.52 3.33 -21.71
N ASP A 484 4.44 3.90 -22.26
CA ASP A 484 3.14 3.22 -22.37
C ASP A 484 3.22 1.97 -23.28
N PHE A 485 3.96 2.03 -24.38
CA PHE A 485 4.15 0.86 -25.23
C PHE A 485 4.81 -0.29 -24.47
N LEU A 486 5.91 -0.03 -23.76
CA LEU A 486 6.65 -1.06 -23.06
C LEU A 486 5.88 -1.62 -21.86
N LEU A 487 5.31 -0.75 -21.03
CA LEU A 487 4.70 -1.18 -19.77
C LEU A 487 3.23 -1.62 -19.91
N ASN A 488 2.56 -1.23 -20.99
CA ASN A 488 1.16 -1.57 -21.23
C ASN A 488 0.93 -2.33 -22.53
N LYS A 489 1.19 -1.72 -23.69
CA LYS A 489 0.71 -2.26 -24.98
C LYS A 489 1.41 -3.56 -25.39
N SER A 490 2.73 -3.64 -25.20
CA SER A 490 3.55 -4.78 -25.65
C SER A 490 3.19 -6.10 -24.95
N ILE A 491 2.72 -6.03 -23.70
CA ILE A 491 2.38 -7.19 -22.86
C ILE A 491 0.88 -7.30 -22.57
N TYR A 492 0.03 -6.51 -23.26
CA TYR A 492 -1.37 -6.35 -22.88
C TYR A 492 -2.13 -7.68 -22.79
N LYS A 493 -1.95 -8.58 -23.77
CA LYS A 493 -2.68 -9.85 -23.82
C LYS A 493 -2.26 -10.80 -22.69
N GLN A 494 -0.95 -10.90 -22.44
CA GLN A 494 -0.36 -11.68 -21.37
C GLN A 494 -0.85 -11.16 -20.01
N PHE A 495 -0.79 -9.84 -19.82
CA PHE A 495 -1.20 -9.21 -18.57
C PHE A 495 -2.71 -9.28 -18.35
N ALA A 496 -3.54 -9.11 -19.39
CA ALA A 496 -4.99 -9.22 -19.28
C ALA A 496 -5.41 -10.64 -18.85
N ALA A 497 -4.79 -11.68 -19.42
CA ALA A 497 -5.01 -13.05 -18.98
C ALA A 497 -4.62 -13.24 -17.50
N PHE A 498 -3.44 -12.77 -17.11
CA PHE A 498 -2.97 -12.76 -15.72
C PHE A 498 -3.92 -12.03 -14.76
N TYR A 499 -4.41 -10.85 -15.16
CA TYR A 499 -5.40 -10.07 -14.43
C TYR A 499 -6.68 -10.87 -14.19
N HIS A 500 -7.26 -11.48 -15.23
CA HIS A 500 -8.46 -12.30 -15.08
C HIS A 500 -8.22 -13.53 -14.20
N GLY A 501 -7.02 -14.10 -14.26
CA GLY A 501 -6.58 -15.15 -13.35
C GLY A 501 -6.63 -14.72 -11.90
N PHE A 502 -5.96 -13.61 -11.57
CA PHE A 502 -5.91 -13.06 -10.22
C PHE A 502 -7.31 -12.76 -9.67
N HIS A 503 -8.11 -12.07 -10.47
CA HIS A 503 -9.47 -11.69 -10.09
C HIS A 503 -10.45 -12.88 -10.05
N SER A 504 -10.18 -14.01 -10.70
CA SER A 504 -11.04 -15.20 -10.60
C SER A 504 -11.18 -15.73 -9.16
N VAL A 505 -10.18 -15.45 -8.32
CA VAL A 505 -10.15 -15.84 -6.90
C VAL A 505 -10.42 -14.62 -6.02
N CYS A 506 -9.70 -13.52 -6.26
CA CYS A 506 -9.73 -12.33 -5.43
C CYS A 506 -10.83 -11.31 -5.79
N ALA A 507 -11.78 -11.63 -6.69
CA ALA A 507 -12.93 -10.77 -6.99
C ALA A 507 -13.80 -10.56 -5.74
N SER A 508 -13.47 -9.52 -4.99
CA SER A 508 -14.14 -9.01 -3.80
C SER A 508 -13.98 -7.50 -3.75
N ASP A 509 -14.99 -6.81 -3.23
CA ASP A 509 -14.94 -5.37 -2.97
C ASP A 509 -13.79 -5.00 -2.02
N ALA A 510 -13.33 -5.94 -1.19
CA ALA A 510 -12.17 -5.75 -0.31
C ALA A 510 -10.90 -5.29 -1.05
N LEU A 511 -10.70 -5.68 -2.32
CA LEU A 511 -9.56 -5.21 -3.11
C LEU A 511 -9.60 -3.69 -3.37
N MET A 512 -10.79 -3.07 -3.39
CA MET A 512 -10.92 -1.63 -3.57
C MET A 512 -10.38 -0.81 -2.39
N LEU A 513 -10.14 -1.46 -1.24
CA LEU A 513 -9.56 -0.82 -0.06
C LEU A 513 -8.03 -0.69 -0.16
N LEU A 514 -7.40 -1.41 -1.09
CA LEU A 514 -5.96 -1.57 -1.16
C LEU A 514 -5.32 -0.60 -2.14
N ARG A 515 -4.10 -0.19 -1.79
CA ARG A 515 -3.14 0.44 -2.68
C ARG A 515 -2.23 -0.61 -3.34
N PRO A 516 -1.56 -0.29 -4.47
CA PRO A 516 -0.60 -1.19 -5.09
C PRO A 516 0.48 -1.71 -4.13
N GLU A 517 1.00 -0.84 -3.26
CA GLU A 517 2.03 -1.20 -2.25
C GLU A 517 1.48 -2.22 -1.25
N GLU A 518 0.21 -2.09 -0.88
CA GLU A 518 -0.45 -3.01 0.05
C GLU A 518 -0.75 -4.37 -0.60
N VAL A 519 -1.08 -4.40 -1.89
CA VAL A 519 -1.24 -5.66 -2.64
C VAL A 519 0.10 -6.39 -2.74
N GLU A 520 1.20 -5.67 -3.02
CA GLU A 520 2.54 -6.26 -2.99
C GLU A 520 2.82 -6.90 -1.62
N MET A 521 2.56 -6.17 -0.53
CA MET A 521 2.76 -6.71 0.83
C MET A 521 1.91 -7.95 1.11
N LEU A 522 0.67 -8.02 0.62
CA LEU A 522 -0.18 -9.20 0.79
C LEU A 522 0.29 -10.40 -0.04
N VAL A 523 0.83 -10.16 -1.23
CA VAL A 523 1.32 -11.22 -2.12
C VAL A 523 2.70 -11.72 -1.67
N CYS A 524 3.62 -10.81 -1.35
CA CYS A 524 5.03 -11.14 -1.15
C CYS A 524 5.46 -11.12 0.33
N GLY A 525 4.64 -10.53 1.21
CA GLY A 525 5.02 -10.23 2.59
C GLY A 525 5.64 -8.83 2.76
N SER A 526 5.79 -8.43 4.02
CA SER A 526 6.42 -7.17 4.41
C SER A 526 7.95 -7.27 4.33
N PRO A 527 8.63 -6.24 3.78
CA PRO A 527 10.08 -6.16 3.77
C PRO A 527 10.69 -5.70 5.11
N GLU A 528 9.88 -5.22 6.06
CA GLU A 528 10.36 -4.69 7.34
C GLU A 528 10.73 -5.82 8.30
N LEU A 529 12.00 -5.83 8.74
CA LEU A 529 12.54 -6.85 9.64
C LEU A 529 12.75 -6.28 11.04
N ASP A 530 12.05 -6.86 12.02
CA ASP A 530 12.30 -6.69 13.46
C ASP A 530 12.74 -8.03 14.08
N MET A 531 14.05 -8.28 14.03
CA MET A 531 14.65 -9.49 14.60
C MET A 531 14.45 -9.61 16.11
N SER A 532 14.18 -8.51 16.82
CA SER A 532 13.89 -8.53 18.25
C SER A 532 12.48 -9.06 18.51
N ALA A 533 11.50 -8.66 17.68
CA ALA A 533 10.16 -9.26 17.70
C ALA A 533 10.21 -10.76 17.36
N LEU A 534 11.01 -11.15 16.36
CA LEU A 534 11.20 -12.55 16.00
C LEU A 534 11.74 -13.38 17.17
N GLN A 535 12.77 -12.87 17.87
CA GLN A 535 13.34 -13.55 19.04
C GLN A 535 12.31 -13.81 20.14
N LYS A 536 11.41 -12.84 20.39
CA LYS A 536 10.38 -12.94 21.42
C LYS A 536 9.35 -14.03 21.08
N ALA A 537 8.96 -14.13 19.81
CA ALA A 537 7.97 -15.08 19.32
C ALA A 537 8.53 -16.48 18.98
N ALA A 538 9.85 -16.62 18.84
CA ALA A 538 10.48 -17.88 18.45
C ALA A 538 10.17 -19.04 19.40
N GLN A 539 9.91 -20.20 18.81
CA GLN A 539 9.63 -21.47 19.49
C GLN A 539 10.87 -22.36 19.47
N TYR A 540 11.03 -23.20 20.48
CA TYR A 540 12.20 -24.06 20.65
C TYR A 540 11.78 -25.51 20.83
N GLU A 541 12.42 -26.41 20.09
CA GLU A 541 12.17 -27.86 20.18
C GLU A 541 13.50 -28.58 20.47
N GLY A 542 13.60 -29.25 21.60
CA GLY A 542 14.86 -29.88 22.05
C GLY A 542 15.94 -28.90 22.56
N TYR A 543 15.70 -27.59 22.43
CA TYR A 543 16.42 -26.52 23.12
C TYR A 543 15.47 -25.72 24.01
N ASN A 544 16.05 -24.95 24.94
CA ASN A 544 15.38 -23.95 25.76
C ASN A 544 15.97 -22.56 25.50
N LYS A 545 15.20 -21.50 25.82
CA LYS A 545 15.63 -20.09 25.69
C LYS A 545 16.95 -19.79 26.42
N ALA A 546 17.25 -20.50 27.50
CA ALA A 546 18.44 -20.31 28.32
C ALA A 546 19.69 -21.02 27.78
N ASP A 547 19.55 -21.93 26.81
CA ASP A 547 20.65 -22.73 26.31
C ASP A 547 21.72 -21.87 25.63
N THR A 548 22.99 -22.26 25.81
CA THR A 548 24.14 -21.49 25.32
C THR A 548 24.08 -21.30 23.80
N THR A 549 23.72 -22.36 23.06
CA THR A 549 23.55 -22.31 21.59
C THR A 549 22.50 -21.30 21.17
N VAL A 550 21.34 -21.27 21.85
CA VAL A 550 20.23 -20.35 21.56
C VAL A 550 20.60 -18.90 21.86
N ARG A 551 21.25 -18.65 23.01
CA ARG A 551 21.73 -17.30 23.35
C ARG A 551 22.75 -16.80 22.34
N CYS A 552 23.72 -17.66 21.98
CA CYS A 552 24.72 -17.36 20.96
C CYS A 552 24.07 -17.09 19.60
N PHE A 553 23.04 -17.84 19.22
CA PHE A 553 22.30 -17.63 17.98
C PHE A 553 21.75 -16.22 17.91
N TRP A 554 20.97 -15.79 18.91
CA TRP A 554 20.38 -14.46 18.91
C TRP A 554 21.40 -13.34 19.01
N GLU A 555 22.48 -13.50 19.79
CA GLU A 555 23.59 -12.54 19.82
C GLU A 555 24.29 -12.38 18.47
N VAL A 556 24.28 -13.41 17.63
CA VAL A 556 24.82 -13.36 16.27
C VAL A 556 23.82 -12.73 15.31
N VAL A 557 22.55 -13.17 15.33
CA VAL A 557 21.50 -12.72 14.41
C VAL A 557 21.15 -11.25 14.62
N LEU A 558 21.02 -10.80 15.87
CA LEU A 558 20.77 -9.38 16.17
C LEU A 558 21.94 -8.47 15.78
N ALA A 559 23.16 -9.03 15.70
CA ALA A 559 24.36 -8.31 15.28
C ALA A 559 24.64 -8.43 13.77
N PHE A 560 23.85 -9.20 13.02
CA PHE A 560 24.01 -9.30 11.57
C PHE A 560 23.56 -8.03 10.86
N PRO A 561 24.24 -7.63 9.76
CA PRO A 561 23.72 -6.63 8.85
C PRO A 561 22.42 -7.12 8.18
N LEU A 562 21.61 -6.18 7.71
CA LEU A 562 20.30 -6.46 7.11
C LEU A 562 20.37 -7.54 6.01
N GLU A 563 21.42 -7.52 5.19
CA GLU A 563 21.62 -8.52 4.12
C GLU A 563 21.75 -9.96 4.66
N LEU A 564 22.49 -10.15 5.76
CA LEU A 564 22.61 -11.48 6.38
C LEU A 564 21.34 -11.87 7.15
N GLN A 565 20.62 -10.90 7.71
CA GLN A 565 19.31 -11.11 8.31
C GLN A 565 18.28 -11.59 7.29
N LYS A 566 18.27 -10.99 6.09
CA LYS A 566 17.46 -11.44 4.94
C LYS A 566 17.83 -12.85 4.49
N LYS A 567 19.13 -13.14 4.33
CA LYS A 567 19.61 -14.49 3.98
C LYS A 567 19.24 -15.54 5.03
N LEU A 568 19.31 -15.20 6.32
CA LEU A 568 18.85 -16.10 7.39
C LEU A 568 17.35 -16.39 7.25
N LEU A 569 16.56 -15.36 7.01
CA LEU A 569 15.12 -15.51 6.85
C LEU A 569 14.81 -16.39 5.63
N HIS A 570 15.44 -16.10 4.48
CA HIS A 570 15.31 -16.92 3.28
C HIS A 570 15.70 -18.38 3.53
N PHE A 571 16.83 -18.60 4.21
CA PHE A 571 17.29 -19.94 4.59
C PHE A 571 16.26 -20.68 5.45
N ALA A 572 15.61 -20.02 6.40
CA ALA A 572 14.70 -20.65 7.34
C ALA A 572 13.24 -20.74 6.86
N THR A 573 12.79 -19.85 5.98
CA THR A 573 11.37 -19.71 5.59
C THR A 573 11.10 -19.87 4.10
N GLY A 574 12.15 -19.78 3.27
CA GLY A 574 12.06 -19.73 1.81
C GLY A 574 11.74 -18.35 1.24
N SER A 575 11.75 -17.28 2.06
CA SER A 575 11.54 -15.90 1.63
C SER A 575 12.36 -14.94 2.51
N ASP A 576 12.80 -13.81 1.96
CA ASP A 576 13.45 -12.73 2.71
C ASP A 576 12.45 -11.70 3.29
N ARG A 577 11.15 -11.97 3.14
CA ARG A 577 10.03 -11.16 3.64
C ARG A 577 9.24 -11.88 4.74
N VAL A 578 8.49 -11.13 5.53
CA VAL A 578 7.69 -11.64 6.66
C VAL A 578 6.19 -11.46 6.47
N PRO A 579 5.34 -12.17 7.23
CA PRO A 579 3.90 -11.95 7.17
C PRO A 579 3.51 -10.49 7.45
N VAL A 580 2.48 -10.01 6.75
CA VAL A 580 1.88 -8.69 7.03
C VAL A 580 1.32 -8.70 8.45
N GLY A 581 1.79 -7.83 9.34
CA GLY A 581 1.55 -7.92 10.80
C GLY A 581 2.84 -8.02 11.62
N GLY A 582 3.96 -8.35 10.96
CA GLY A 582 5.30 -8.32 11.53
C GLY A 582 5.88 -9.69 11.84
N MET A 583 7.13 -9.71 12.30
CA MET A 583 7.88 -10.96 12.51
C MET A 583 7.31 -11.83 13.65
N ALA A 584 6.49 -11.28 14.55
CA ALA A 584 5.87 -12.04 15.64
C ALA A 584 4.84 -13.06 15.15
N ASP A 585 4.21 -12.81 14.00
CA ASP A 585 3.26 -13.74 13.36
C ASP A 585 3.97 -14.86 12.59
N LEU A 586 5.30 -14.78 12.44
CA LEU A 586 6.09 -15.85 11.87
C LEU A 586 6.28 -16.94 12.94
N ASN A 587 5.68 -18.11 12.71
CA ASN A 587 5.89 -19.31 13.53
C ASN A 587 7.31 -19.87 13.36
N PHE A 588 8.33 -19.11 13.77
CA PHE A 588 9.74 -19.43 13.62
C PHE A 588 10.20 -20.40 14.69
N LYS A 589 10.82 -21.50 14.28
CA LYS A 589 11.23 -22.60 15.16
C LYS A 589 12.73 -22.82 15.13
N ILE A 590 13.34 -22.97 16.31
CA ILE A 590 14.73 -23.40 16.47
C ILE A 590 14.72 -24.78 17.11
N SER A 591 15.22 -25.78 16.38
CA SER A 591 15.23 -27.17 16.83
C SER A 591 16.65 -27.68 17.05
N LYS A 592 16.82 -28.54 18.06
CA LYS A 592 18.06 -29.26 18.30
C LYS A 592 18.17 -30.45 17.34
N ILE A 593 19.33 -30.59 16.73
CA ILE A 593 19.73 -31.82 16.04
C ILE A 593 20.96 -32.42 16.74
N ASP A 594 20.85 -33.69 17.12
CA ASP A 594 21.91 -34.42 17.80
C ASP A 594 22.95 -34.93 16.79
N VAL A 595 23.67 -33.99 16.18
CA VAL A 595 24.77 -34.25 15.23
C VAL A 595 26.06 -33.57 15.73
N PRO A 596 27.24 -34.00 15.24
CA PRO A 596 28.51 -33.34 15.58
C PRO A 596 28.51 -31.83 15.26
N THR A 597 29.22 -31.03 16.06
CA THR A 597 29.25 -29.57 15.90
C THR A 597 29.97 -29.09 14.64
N ASP A 598 30.64 -29.99 13.91
CA ASP A 598 31.22 -29.68 12.61
C ASP A 598 30.19 -29.55 11.49
N TRP A 599 28.97 -30.06 11.69
CA TRP A 599 27.90 -29.97 10.71
C TRP A 599 27.41 -28.53 10.57
N LEU A 600 26.90 -28.19 9.39
CA LEU A 600 26.20 -26.93 9.17
C LEU A 600 24.77 -27.01 9.73
N PRO A 601 24.16 -25.88 10.12
CA PRO A 601 22.74 -25.89 10.42
C PRO A 601 21.95 -26.24 9.15
N VAL A 602 20.78 -26.86 9.33
CA VAL A 602 19.85 -27.22 8.24
C VAL A 602 18.50 -26.53 8.47
N SER A 603 17.68 -26.41 7.44
CA SER A 603 16.37 -25.77 7.56
C SER A 603 15.26 -26.60 6.91
N HIS A 604 14.05 -26.40 7.43
CA HIS A 604 12.81 -26.89 6.83
C HIS A 604 11.90 -25.68 6.58
N THR A 605 12.07 -25.07 5.41
CA THR A 605 11.38 -23.83 5.01
C THR A 605 9.85 -23.94 5.06
N CYS A 606 9.31 -25.12 4.76
CA CYS A 606 7.87 -25.42 4.85
C CYS A 606 7.29 -25.23 6.26
N PHE A 607 8.14 -25.33 7.30
CA PHE A 607 7.76 -25.20 8.71
C PHE A 607 8.40 -23.99 9.40
N ASN A 608 9.06 -23.09 8.64
CA ASN A 608 9.81 -21.94 9.17
C ASN A 608 10.82 -22.34 10.26
N GLN A 609 11.52 -23.46 10.04
CA GLN A 609 12.32 -24.13 11.07
C GLN A 609 13.80 -24.14 10.70
N ILE A 610 14.64 -23.79 11.67
CA ILE A 610 16.09 -23.97 11.62
C ILE A 610 16.53 -25.01 12.65
N CYS A 611 17.33 -25.96 12.22
CA CYS A 611 17.88 -27.05 13.02
C CYS A 611 19.35 -26.77 13.30
N LEU A 612 19.69 -26.59 14.59
CA LEU A 612 21.02 -26.22 15.04
C LEU A 612 21.71 -27.39 15.77
N PRO A 613 22.92 -27.79 15.33
CA PRO A 613 23.83 -28.59 16.14
C PRO A 613 24.16 -27.87 17.47
N PRO A 614 24.58 -28.62 18.52
CA PRO A 614 24.89 -28.05 19.83
C PRO A 614 26.25 -27.32 19.84
N TYR A 615 26.38 -26.25 19.05
CA TYR A 615 27.59 -25.42 18.98
C TYR A 615 27.96 -24.85 20.35
N ARG A 616 29.24 -24.88 20.69
CA ARG A 616 29.71 -24.55 22.04
C ARG A 616 30.10 -23.08 22.20
N THR A 617 30.40 -22.41 21.09
CA THR A 617 30.88 -21.02 21.13
C THR A 617 30.16 -20.14 20.12
N ARG A 618 30.04 -18.84 20.47
CA ARG A 618 29.50 -17.82 19.57
C ARG A 618 30.26 -17.74 18.24
N LYS A 619 31.59 -17.90 18.27
CA LYS A 619 32.45 -17.82 17.07
C LYS A 619 32.18 -18.98 16.11
N GLU A 620 32.07 -20.19 16.64
CA GLU A 620 31.71 -21.39 15.88
C GLU A 620 30.32 -21.26 15.24
N LEU A 621 29.32 -20.89 16.04
CA LEU A 621 27.95 -20.69 15.55
C LEU A 621 27.91 -19.62 14.46
N LYS A 622 28.54 -18.46 14.68
CA LYS A 622 28.58 -17.38 13.69
C LYS A 622 29.18 -17.87 12.37
N HIS A 623 30.30 -18.59 12.43
CA HIS A 623 30.98 -19.09 11.24
C HIS A 623 30.11 -20.09 10.47
N LYS A 624 29.59 -21.13 11.15
CA LYS A 624 28.76 -22.19 10.54
C LYS A 624 27.43 -21.65 10.01
N LEU A 625 26.78 -20.77 10.77
CA LEU A 625 25.53 -20.12 10.34
C LEU A 625 25.74 -19.24 9.12
N THR A 626 26.80 -18.42 9.11
CA THR A 626 27.10 -17.54 7.97
C THR A 626 27.37 -18.36 6.70
N ILE A 627 28.10 -19.48 6.82
CA ILE A 627 28.33 -20.39 5.69
C ILE A 627 27.00 -20.95 5.19
N ALA A 628 26.16 -21.50 6.06
CA ALA A 628 24.88 -22.10 5.65
C ALA A 628 23.96 -21.11 4.94
N ILE A 629 23.74 -19.92 5.53
CA ILE A 629 22.84 -18.93 4.95
C ILE A 629 23.40 -18.28 3.67
N SER A 630 24.72 -18.27 3.49
CA SER A 630 25.34 -17.71 2.28
C SER A 630 25.37 -18.69 1.11
N ASN A 631 25.27 -19.99 1.38
CA ASN A 631 25.30 -21.06 0.38
C ASN A 631 23.96 -21.80 0.26
N ALA A 632 22.88 -21.25 0.84
CA ALA A 632 21.55 -21.85 0.84
C ALA A 632 20.95 -22.04 -0.56
N GLU A 633 21.36 -21.20 -1.52
CA GLU A 633 20.99 -21.28 -2.93
C GLU A 633 22.03 -22.03 -3.79
N GLY A 634 23.17 -22.40 -3.20
CA GLY A 634 24.37 -22.88 -3.89
C GLY A 634 24.76 -24.31 -3.54
N PHE A 635 23.90 -25.27 -3.89
CA PHE A 635 24.30 -26.64 -4.27
C PHE A 635 23.35 -27.21 -5.36
N GLY A 636 22.87 -26.34 -6.24
CA GLY A 636 22.50 -26.72 -7.60
C GLY A 636 23.75 -26.57 -8.46
N LEU A 637 24.26 -27.67 -9.00
CA LEU A 637 25.38 -27.73 -9.92
C LEU A 637 25.14 -26.86 -11.17
N GLU A 638 26.24 -26.46 -11.80
CA GLU A 638 26.34 -25.96 -13.19
C GLU A 638 25.39 -26.66 -14.17
#